data_AF-A0A1Y1VH08-F1
#
_entry.id   AF-A0A1Y1VH08-F1
#
_cell.length_a   1.000
_cell.length_b   1.000
_cell.length_c   1.000
_cell.angle_alpha   90.00
_cell.angle_beta   90.00
_cell.angle_gamma   90.00
#
_symmetry.space_group_name_H-M   'P 1'
#
loop_
_entity.id
_entity.type
_entity.pdbx_description
1 polymer ?
#
loop_
_entity_poly.entity_id
_entity_poly.type
_entity_poly.pdbx_seq_one_letter_code
_entity_poly.pdbx_strand_id
1 'polypeptide(L)'
;MPGQFIKFNNITLTNSNTLINGKNINIDILNSKFSNIFSKKSIPIITDAKYSFINILNTTFSDLNLISELIDGESKYTLDNIKFSNITTNSKFLLHFMYNDIFINNIEVENISCIGEAGNTSFILFDSGEKNCILTIKNSIMKNNYSNGSFIRIVGDSTKLFIENTIFHEIESYGSIIENQSKLTKLSISDLKFTKNTNRNKFGCGILYLCNDVDISIISSEFNNNISKNNGGAICLYDLKKLLLNLNSNVFSDNQAMNGGALYIKDNSDFNVTNENFYFTMNNNSFNNNIAENFGGAVVTEFKNKYNNVIIKNNIFIHNKAGIMGGGLFSHNLYNKSFFINNIDINDDKNYNLIGNTGSFSNGHCELNNFRIFSNPNRYYLNIWVENNGNNNNIEIKNNEIEIEILGCDENQIKMYDKDGILYCENAICKDNCPIDISANCIPYYNERYNNIDKNICSCLPGWTGNNLQNSDNLKSILLSSQSVSICNTNYMNSNNNTKNILELESLYSDNISINKENNKNIEIMLNRNGYLDSYNNRISNLKNKKENNVNIISRIANIHSIYIKILIIYPLYVISIFFFVFYYMIYNNKNDDVTIVQNKDGYWNYKCNLEKTDFTYNIIHFIIIILLINSINKTIYYEWIFKITSYIVFSLYIAISIGPLINVINYI
;
A
#
# COMPACT_ATOMS: atom_id res chain seq x y z
N MET A 1 -35.66 -38.85 11.65
CA MET A 1 -35.33 -39.99 12.55
C MET A 1 -34.78 -39.39 13.84
N PRO A 2 -35.11 -39.93 15.03
CA PRO A 2 -34.42 -39.50 16.25
C PRO A 2 -32.93 -39.76 16.06
N GLY A 3 -32.12 -38.69 16.03
CA GLY A 3 -30.68 -38.78 15.80
C GLY A 3 -30.03 -39.68 16.86
N GLN A 4 -29.12 -40.55 16.44
CA GLN A 4 -28.33 -41.32 17.38
C GLN A 4 -27.52 -40.35 18.25
N PHE A 5 -27.49 -40.55 19.56
CA PHE A 5 -26.78 -39.69 20.50
C PHE A 5 -25.63 -40.45 21.14
N ILE A 6 -24.42 -39.93 21.04
CA ILE A 6 -23.21 -40.50 21.62
C ILE A 6 -22.60 -39.46 22.56
N LYS A 7 -22.32 -39.86 23.79
CA LYS A 7 -21.74 -38.97 24.82
C LYS A 7 -20.50 -39.60 25.43
N PHE A 8 -19.38 -38.91 25.31
CA PHE A 8 -18.14 -39.16 26.01
C PHE A 8 -17.98 -38.12 27.12
N ASN A 9 -17.79 -38.55 28.36
CA ASN A 9 -17.62 -37.65 29.48
C ASN A 9 -16.52 -38.17 30.40
N ASN A 10 -15.57 -37.31 30.76
CA ASN A 10 -14.46 -37.64 31.65
C ASN A 10 -13.61 -38.83 31.15
N ILE A 11 -13.32 -38.86 29.85
CA ILE A 11 -12.49 -39.92 29.25
C ILE A 11 -11.06 -39.44 29.02
N THR A 12 -10.10 -40.36 29.08
CA THR A 12 -8.72 -40.13 28.64
C THR A 12 -8.38 -41.14 27.55
N LEU A 13 -7.95 -40.65 26.39
CA LEU A 13 -7.56 -41.46 25.24
C LEU A 13 -6.08 -41.23 24.92
N THR A 14 -5.36 -42.35 24.81
CA THR A 14 -3.92 -42.40 24.50
C THR A 14 -3.66 -43.45 23.44
N ASN A 15 -2.77 -43.18 22.47
CA ASN A 15 -2.44 -44.10 21.38
C ASN A 15 -3.66 -44.73 20.67
N SER A 16 -4.75 -43.97 20.52
CA SER A 16 -6.01 -44.46 19.91
C SER A 16 -6.10 -44.16 18.41
N ASN A 17 -7.01 -44.86 17.72
CA ASN A 17 -7.41 -44.55 16.34
C ASN A 17 -8.67 -43.66 16.31
N THR A 18 -9.20 -43.41 15.10
CA THR A 18 -10.47 -42.71 14.84
C THR A 18 -11.57 -43.14 15.82
N LEU A 19 -12.16 -42.16 16.50
CA LEU A 19 -13.15 -42.41 17.55
C LEU A 19 -14.56 -42.65 16.97
N ILE A 20 -15.04 -41.81 16.06
CA ILE A 20 -16.44 -41.82 15.61
C ILE A 20 -16.57 -41.53 14.11
N ASN A 21 -17.30 -42.38 13.39
CA ASN A 21 -17.73 -42.13 12.02
C ASN A 21 -19.26 -42.30 11.87
N GLY A 22 -19.86 -41.68 10.84
CA GLY A 22 -21.28 -41.88 10.53
C GLY A 22 -22.03 -40.64 10.02
N LYS A 23 -23.37 -40.69 10.05
CA LYS A 23 -24.25 -39.60 9.59
C LYS A 23 -25.43 -39.39 10.54
N ASN A 24 -25.89 -38.14 10.69
CA ASN A 24 -27.04 -37.78 11.54
C ASN A 24 -26.89 -38.20 13.02
N ILE A 25 -25.69 -37.98 13.57
CA ILE A 25 -25.34 -38.33 14.95
C ILE A 25 -25.20 -37.03 15.76
N ASN A 26 -25.64 -37.05 17.01
CA ASN A 26 -25.33 -36.00 17.98
C ASN A 26 -24.21 -36.50 18.88
N ILE A 27 -23.10 -35.78 18.94
CA ILE A 27 -21.89 -36.20 19.64
C ILE A 27 -21.53 -35.15 20.69
N ASP A 28 -21.46 -35.55 21.95
CA ASP A 28 -20.94 -34.72 23.04
C ASP A 28 -19.63 -35.32 23.56
N ILE A 29 -18.55 -34.54 23.54
CA ILE A 29 -17.25 -34.87 24.18
C ILE A 29 -17.01 -33.85 25.29
N LEU A 30 -17.09 -34.28 26.54
CA LEU A 30 -17.06 -33.41 27.71
C LEU A 30 -15.92 -33.78 28.65
N ASN A 31 -15.24 -32.77 29.21
CA ASN A 31 -14.26 -32.94 30.31
C ASN A 31 -13.20 -34.01 30.00
N SER A 32 -12.74 -34.09 28.76
CA SER A 32 -11.96 -35.23 28.26
C SER A 32 -10.52 -34.85 27.91
N LYS A 33 -9.64 -35.84 27.79
CA LYS A 33 -8.24 -35.65 27.41
C LYS A 33 -7.82 -36.62 26.31
N PHE A 34 -7.20 -36.09 25.27
CA PHE A 34 -6.60 -36.84 24.17
C PHE A 34 -5.10 -36.52 24.19
N SER A 35 -4.26 -37.50 24.47
CA SER A 35 -2.82 -37.25 24.63
C SER A 35 -1.94 -38.37 24.13
N ASN A 36 -0.73 -38.06 23.67
CA ASN A 36 0.24 -39.05 23.20
C ASN A 36 -0.37 -39.95 22.10
N ILE A 37 -0.82 -39.34 21.00
CA ILE A 37 -1.37 -40.08 19.86
C ILE A 37 -0.44 -39.92 18.68
N PHE A 38 0.07 -41.05 18.19
CA PHE A 38 0.82 -41.12 16.95
C PHE A 38 -0.01 -41.86 15.90
N SER A 39 -0.55 -41.12 14.92
CA SER A 39 -1.40 -41.70 13.89
C SER A 39 -0.70 -41.72 12.54
N LYS A 40 -0.52 -42.92 12.00
CA LYS A 40 -0.09 -43.16 10.62
C LYS A 40 -1.25 -43.35 9.64
N LYS A 41 -2.50 -43.28 10.12
CA LYS A 41 -3.69 -43.49 9.30
C LYS A 41 -4.10 -42.18 8.63
N SER A 42 -4.73 -42.29 7.47
CA SER A 42 -5.26 -41.16 6.70
C SER A 42 -6.72 -40.84 7.04
N ILE A 43 -7.15 -41.12 8.28
CA ILE A 43 -8.54 -40.93 8.72
C ILE A 43 -8.50 -39.99 9.94
N PRO A 44 -9.47 -39.06 10.08
CA PRO A 44 -9.52 -38.16 11.22
C PRO A 44 -9.51 -38.89 12.57
N ILE A 45 -8.86 -38.31 13.57
CA ILE A 45 -8.71 -38.97 14.89
C ILE A 45 -9.99 -38.90 15.71
N ILE A 46 -10.71 -37.77 15.67
CA ILE A 46 -11.92 -37.58 16.48
C ILE A 46 -13.13 -38.01 15.68
N THR A 47 -13.39 -37.35 14.56
CA THR A 47 -14.56 -37.68 13.76
C THR A 47 -14.49 -37.13 12.34
N ASP A 48 -15.15 -37.84 11.42
CA ASP A 48 -15.48 -37.46 10.05
C ASP A 48 -17.00 -37.43 9.80
N ALA A 49 -17.80 -37.40 10.87
CA ALA A 49 -19.24 -37.55 10.79
C ALA A 49 -19.91 -36.43 9.97
N LYS A 50 -20.96 -36.78 9.24
CA LYS A 50 -21.71 -35.84 8.37
C LYS A 50 -23.10 -35.53 8.91
N TYR A 51 -23.61 -34.34 8.62
CA TYR A 51 -24.96 -33.91 9.00
C TYR A 51 -25.25 -34.07 10.50
N SER A 52 -24.20 -33.89 11.31
CA SER A 52 -24.19 -34.19 12.74
C SER A 52 -24.04 -32.90 13.55
N PHE A 53 -24.40 -32.96 14.84
CA PHE A 53 -24.15 -31.88 15.80
C PHE A 53 -23.10 -32.35 16.79
N ILE A 54 -21.96 -31.66 16.84
CA ILE A 54 -20.80 -32.11 17.60
C ILE A 54 -20.40 -31.02 18.60
N ASN A 55 -20.52 -31.32 19.89
CA ASN A 55 -20.12 -30.44 20.97
C ASN A 55 -18.88 -30.99 21.65
N ILE A 56 -17.81 -30.20 21.70
CA ILE A 56 -16.59 -30.54 22.42
C ILE A 56 -16.36 -29.46 23.47
N LEU A 57 -16.49 -29.84 24.75
CA LEU A 57 -16.43 -28.91 25.87
C LEU A 57 -15.37 -29.35 26.88
N ASN A 58 -14.63 -28.41 27.47
CA ASN A 58 -13.67 -28.64 28.55
C ASN A 58 -12.66 -29.76 28.22
N THR A 59 -12.12 -29.77 27.01
CA THR A 59 -11.33 -30.91 26.49
C THR A 59 -9.91 -30.48 26.16
N THR A 60 -8.93 -31.35 26.41
CA THR A 60 -7.53 -31.11 26.07
C THR A 60 -7.05 -32.09 25.00
N PHE A 61 -6.42 -31.56 23.95
CA PHE A 61 -5.69 -32.29 22.92
C PHE A 61 -4.20 -31.95 23.04
N SER A 62 -3.37 -32.90 23.49
CA SER A 62 -1.94 -32.66 23.69
C SER A 62 -1.04 -33.72 23.06
N ASP A 63 0.15 -33.33 22.62
CA ASP A 63 1.21 -34.28 22.25
C ASP A 63 0.74 -35.26 21.15
N LEU A 64 0.23 -34.69 20.05
CA LEU A 64 -0.30 -35.44 18.91
C LEU A 64 0.64 -35.30 17.70
N ASN A 65 0.93 -36.41 17.03
CA ASN A 65 1.68 -36.41 15.78
C ASN A 65 0.90 -37.20 14.72
N LEU A 66 0.33 -36.48 13.78
CA LEU A 66 -0.74 -36.95 12.90
C LEU A 66 -0.30 -36.88 11.43
N ILE A 67 -0.55 -37.96 10.68
CA ILE A 67 -0.53 -37.91 9.22
C ILE A 67 -1.86 -37.37 8.67
N SER A 68 -2.95 -37.55 9.43
CA SER A 68 -4.32 -37.12 9.10
C SER A 68 -4.79 -35.91 9.91
N GLU A 69 -6.03 -35.51 9.65
CA GLU A 69 -6.79 -34.50 10.37
C GLU A 69 -7.10 -34.93 11.82
N LEU A 70 -7.39 -33.96 12.68
CA LEU A 70 -8.02 -34.23 13.97
C LEU A 70 -9.54 -34.32 13.82
N ILE A 71 -10.13 -33.37 13.10
CA ILE A 71 -11.56 -33.25 12.83
C ILE A 71 -11.76 -32.98 11.34
N ASP A 72 -12.72 -33.67 10.73
CA ASP A 72 -13.19 -33.45 9.36
C ASP A 72 -14.72 -33.56 9.28
N GLY A 73 -15.32 -33.09 8.19
CA GLY A 73 -16.68 -33.43 7.81
C GLY A 73 -17.69 -32.28 7.74
N GLU A 74 -18.88 -32.64 7.26
CA GLU A 74 -20.00 -31.75 6.93
C GLU A 74 -20.98 -31.61 8.11
N SER A 75 -20.47 -31.21 9.27
CA SER A 75 -21.22 -31.16 10.53
C SER A 75 -21.14 -29.80 11.21
N LYS A 76 -22.07 -29.54 12.13
CA LYS A 76 -22.04 -28.36 13.00
C LYS A 76 -21.17 -28.64 14.22
N TYR A 77 -20.32 -27.69 14.57
CA TYR A 77 -19.40 -27.83 15.70
C TYR A 77 -19.54 -26.69 16.69
N THR A 78 -19.59 -27.06 17.97
CA THR A 78 -19.42 -26.16 19.12
C THR A 78 -18.15 -26.58 19.86
N LEU A 79 -17.14 -25.72 19.84
CA LEU A 79 -15.86 -25.92 20.51
C LEU A 79 -15.76 -24.88 21.65
N ASP A 80 -15.79 -25.33 22.90
CA ASP A 80 -15.76 -24.41 24.06
C ASP A 80 -14.80 -24.89 25.14
N ASN A 81 -13.97 -23.98 25.64
CA ASN A 81 -12.98 -24.26 26.68
C ASN A 81 -12.06 -25.45 26.29
N ILE A 82 -11.39 -25.34 25.14
CA ILE A 82 -10.52 -26.38 24.59
C ILE A 82 -9.07 -25.94 24.60
N LYS A 83 -8.17 -26.85 24.98
CA LYS A 83 -6.72 -26.65 24.85
C LYS A 83 -6.14 -27.56 23.77
N PHE A 84 -5.45 -26.98 22.80
CA PHE A 84 -4.63 -27.67 21.80
C PHE A 84 -3.16 -27.35 22.08
N SER A 85 -2.33 -28.35 22.37
CA SER A 85 -0.92 -28.12 22.68
C SER A 85 0.00 -29.17 22.09
N ASN A 86 1.13 -28.77 21.50
CA ASN A 86 2.15 -29.69 20.96
C ASN A 86 1.56 -30.68 19.93
N ILE A 87 0.94 -30.14 18.88
CA ILE A 87 0.34 -30.97 17.81
C ILE A 87 1.10 -30.73 16.52
N THR A 88 1.63 -31.79 15.94
CA THR A 88 2.18 -31.76 14.59
C THR A 88 1.26 -32.52 13.66
N THR A 89 0.89 -31.92 12.52
CA THR A 89 0.15 -32.61 11.48
C THR A 89 0.80 -32.45 10.11
N ASN A 90 0.83 -33.54 9.33
CA ASN A 90 1.19 -33.54 7.92
C ASN A 90 -0.03 -33.48 6.98
N SER A 91 -1.24 -33.34 7.53
CA SER A 91 -2.47 -33.20 6.74
C SER A 91 -2.57 -31.81 6.10
N LYS A 92 -3.55 -31.66 5.19
CA LYS A 92 -3.91 -30.35 4.63
C LYS A 92 -4.58 -29.43 5.65
N PHE A 93 -5.08 -29.96 6.75
CA PHE A 93 -5.72 -29.19 7.79
C PHE A 93 -5.81 -30.00 9.09
N LEU A 94 -5.64 -29.36 10.23
CA LEU A 94 -5.91 -30.04 11.50
C LEU A 94 -7.40 -30.15 11.77
N LEU A 95 -8.14 -29.06 11.52
CA LEU A 95 -9.58 -28.94 11.68
C LEU A 95 -10.21 -28.52 10.36
N HIS A 96 -11.14 -29.33 9.83
CA HIS A 96 -11.88 -28.99 8.63
C HIS A 96 -13.38 -29.00 8.86
N PHE A 97 -13.99 -27.90 8.47
CA PHE A 97 -15.39 -27.62 8.68
C PHE A 97 -16.05 -27.25 7.36
N MET A 98 -17.07 -28.01 6.97
CA MET A 98 -17.76 -27.84 5.70
C MET A 98 -19.25 -27.51 5.86
N TYR A 99 -19.71 -26.52 5.11
CA TYR A 99 -21.10 -26.24 4.77
C TYR A 99 -22.06 -25.96 5.93
N ASN A 100 -21.51 -25.66 7.11
CA ASN A 100 -22.25 -25.48 8.35
C ASN A 100 -21.63 -24.39 9.22
N ASP A 101 -22.43 -23.85 10.14
CA ASP A 101 -21.95 -22.87 11.11
C ASP A 101 -21.06 -23.52 12.17
N ILE A 102 -20.04 -22.78 12.59
CA ILE A 102 -19.02 -23.23 13.55
C ILE A 102 -18.86 -22.17 14.63
N PHE A 103 -18.90 -22.62 15.88
CA PHE A 103 -18.71 -21.79 17.05
C PHE A 103 -17.50 -22.24 17.84
N ILE A 104 -16.52 -21.35 18.01
CA ILE A 104 -15.29 -21.54 18.76
C ILE A 104 -15.22 -20.47 19.85
N ASN A 105 -15.14 -20.90 21.10
CA ASN A 105 -15.06 -20.01 22.25
C ASN A 105 -14.01 -20.51 23.24
N ASN A 106 -13.28 -19.56 23.83
CA ASN A 106 -12.35 -19.82 24.92
C ASN A 106 -11.37 -20.96 24.62
N ILE A 107 -10.71 -20.94 23.46
CA ILE A 107 -9.69 -21.95 23.12
C ILE A 107 -8.27 -21.42 23.35
N GLU A 108 -7.38 -22.31 23.81
CA GLU A 108 -5.94 -22.06 23.90
C GLU A 108 -5.23 -22.96 22.87
N VAL A 109 -4.48 -22.36 21.95
CA VAL A 109 -3.77 -23.05 20.86
C VAL A 109 -2.30 -22.70 20.94
N GLU A 110 -1.46 -23.69 21.26
CA GLU A 110 -0.03 -23.48 21.47
C GLU A 110 0.81 -24.58 20.84
N ASN A 111 1.93 -24.21 20.21
CA ASN A 111 2.89 -25.14 19.62
C ASN A 111 2.23 -26.10 18.61
N ILE A 112 1.36 -25.59 17.75
CA ILE A 112 0.80 -26.33 16.62
C ILE A 112 1.72 -26.15 15.42
N SER A 113 2.07 -27.26 14.77
CA SER A 113 2.92 -27.31 13.59
C SER A 113 2.20 -28.02 12.44
N CYS A 114 1.64 -27.23 11.53
CA CYS A 114 1.00 -27.71 10.30
C CYS A 114 2.07 -27.79 9.20
N ILE A 115 2.59 -29.00 8.92
CA ILE A 115 3.75 -29.24 8.04
C ILE A 115 3.40 -29.94 6.73
N GLY A 116 2.11 -30.01 6.38
CA GLY A 116 1.62 -30.61 5.13
C GLY A 116 2.16 -29.97 3.84
N GLU A 117 1.87 -30.62 2.71
CA GLU A 117 2.41 -30.23 1.40
C GLU A 117 1.89 -28.88 0.86
N ALA A 118 2.81 -28.17 0.16
CA ALA A 118 2.54 -27.20 -0.89
C ALA A 118 1.62 -26.01 -0.54
N GLY A 119 1.88 -25.30 0.57
CA GLY A 119 1.19 -24.03 0.86
C GLY A 119 -0.27 -24.17 1.32
N ASN A 120 -0.81 -25.39 1.36
CA ASN A 120 -2.23 -25.66 1.56
C ASN A 120 -2.58 -26.13 2.97
N THR A 121 -1.57 -26.34 3.83
CA THR A 121 -1.80 -26.79 5.20
C THR A 121 -2.29 -25.64 6.09
N SER A 122 -3.14 -25.97 7.06
CA SER A 122 -3.74 -24.99 7.98
C SER A 122 -4.11 -25.62 9.33
N PHE A 123 -4.25 -24.81 10.36
CA PHE A 123 -4.88 -25.25 11.60
C PHE A 123 -6.38 -25.40 11.39
N ILE A 124 -7.04 -24.39 10.80
CA ILE A 124 -8.46 -24.42 10.45
C ILE A 124 -8.62 -24.21 8.94
N LEU A 125 -9.35 -25.12 8.30
CA LEU A 125 -10.00 -24.87 7.01
C LEU A 125 -11.50 -24.78 7.21
N PHE A 126 -12.08 -23.63 6.89
CA PHE A 126 -13.52 -23.40 6.89
C PHE A 126 -14.02 -23.20 5.46
N ASP A 127 -14.86 -24.11 4.98
CA ASP A 127 -15.44 -24.08 3.63
C ASP A 127 -16.97 -23.93 3.71
N SER A 128 -17.49 -22.77 3.33
CA SER A 128 -18.94 -22.55 3.31
C SER A 128 -19.63 -23.22 2.12
N GLY A 129 -18.89 -23.66 1.10
CA GLY A 129 -19.44 -24.06 -0.19
C GLY A 129 -20.34 -22.97 -0.76
N GLU A 130 -21.48 -23.36 -1.31
CA GLU A 130 -22.50 -22.44 -1.87
C GLU A 130 -23.41 -21.81 -0.80
N LYS A 131 -23.27 -22.22 0.47
CA LYS A 131 -24.13 -21.74 1.56
C LYS A 131 -23.57 -20.49 2.21
N ASN A 132 -24.47 -19.74 2.86
CA ASN A 132 -24.08 -18.66 3.76
C ASN A 132 -23.82 -19.25 5.14
N CYS A 133 -22.55 -19.40 5.51
CA CYS A 133 -22.15 -20.01 6.78
C CYS A 133 -21.41 -19.02 7.69
N ILE A 134 -21.53 -19.25 8.99
CA ILE A 134 -20.95 -18.42 10.04
C ILE A 134 -19.79 -19.15 10.71
N LEU A 135 -18.63 -18.51 10.78
CA LEU A 135 -17.53 -18.90 11.66
C LEU A 135 -17.40 -17.86 12.76
N THR A 136 -17.48 -18.29 14.02
CA THR A 136 -17.31 -17.44 15.21
C THR A 136 -16.13 -17.91 16.03
N ILE A 137 -15.20 -17.00 16.34
CA ILE A 137 -14.04 -17.23 17.22
C ILE A 137 -14.06 -16.16 18.31
N LYS A 138 -14.20 -16.55 19.57
CA LYS A 138 -14.25 -15.61 20.70
C LYS A 138 -13.34 -16.01 21.83
N ASN A 139 -12.85 -15.02 22.58
CA ASN A 139 -12.15 -15.22 23.86
C ASN A 139 -10.96 -16.18 23.76
N SER A 140 -10.29 -16.24 22.61
CA SER A 140 -9.33 -17.31 22.30
C SER A 140 -7.89 -16.79 22.24
N ILE A 141 -6.94 -17.68 22.49
CA ILE A 141 -5.50 -17.38 22.48
C ILE A 141 -4.80 -18.38 21.57
N MET A 142 -4.08 -17.89 20.57
CA MET A 142 -3.27 -18.68 19.65
C MET A 142 -1.83 -18.15 19.67
N LYS A 143 -0.90 -18.94 20.21
CA LYS A 143 0.51 -18.53 20.39
C LYS A 143 1.51 -19.56 19.89
N ASN A 144 2.66 -19.10 19.41
CA ASN A 144 3.81 -19.95 19.07
C ASN A 144 3.47 -21.06 18.06
N ASN A 145 2.73 -20.72 17.01
CA ASN A 145 2.26 -21.69 16.03
C ASN A 145 2.99 -21.54 14.69
N TYR A 146 3.08 -22.64 13.95
CA TYR A 146 3.73 -22.71 12.66
C TYR A 146 2.83 -23.37 11.61
N SER A 147 2.77 -22.82 10.39
CA SER A 147 2.06 -23.44 9.27
C SER A 147 2.80 -23.28 7.93
N ASN A 148 2.92 -24.35 7.14
CA ASN A 148 3.42 -24.25 5.76
C ASN A 148 2.42 -23.56 4.81
N GLY A 149 1.20 -23.27 5.24
CA GLY A 149 0.21 -22.48 4.51
C GLY A 149 -0.38 -21.40 5.41
N SER A 150 -1.59 -20.95 5.12
CA SER A 150 -2.33 -20.04 5.99
C SER A 150 -2.72 -20.73 7.31
N PHE A 151 -2.69 -20.04 8.44
CA PHE A 151 -3.00 -20.69 9.73
C PHE A 151 -4.51 -20.97 9.87
N ILE A 152 -5.33 -20.00 9.47
CA ILE A 152 -6.78 -20.13 9.30
C ILE A 152 -7.10 -19.77 7.86
N ARG A 153 -7.68 -20.71 7.12
CA ARG A 153 -8.10 -20.52 5.74
C ARG A 153 -9.61 -20.63 5.61
N ILE A 154 -10.20 -19.67 4.91
CA ILE A 154 -11.64 -19.55 4.70
C ILE A 154 -11.92 -19.47 3.21
N VAL A 155 -12.81 -20.33 2.72
CA VAL A 155 -13.21 -20.42 1.31
C VAL A 155 -14.74 -20.61 1.18
N GLY A 156 -15.25 -20.39 -0.03
CA GLY A 156 -16.67 -20.60 -0.38
C GLY A 156 -17.35 -19.36 -0.96
N ASP A 157 -18.66 -19.40 -1.16
CA ASP A 157 -19.39 -18.35 -1.86
C ASP A 157 -19.80 -17.19 -0.94
N SER A 158 -20.23 -17.45 0.30
CA SER A 158 -20.69 -16.43 1.24
C SER A 158 -20.31 -16.80 2.67
N THR A 159 -19.42 -16.03 3.29
CA THR A 159 -18.96 -16.27 4.65
C THR A 159 -19.21 -15.08 5.57
N LYS A 160 -19.68 -15.37 6.79
CA LYS A 160 -19.69 -14.42 7.91
C LYS A 160 -18.66 -14.84 8.94
N LEU A 161 -17.72 -13.96 9.25
CA LEU A 161 -16.67 -14.22 10.23
C LEU A 161 -16.80 -13.21 11.38
N PHE A 162 -16.86 -13.74 12.61
CA PHE A 162 -16.85 -12.96 13.83
C PHE A 162 -15.63 -13.33 14.66
N ILE A 163 -14.74 -12.37 14.91
CA ILE A 163 -13.57 -12.55 15.77
C ILE A 163 -13.63 -11.50 16.88
N GLU A 164 -13.73 -11.94 18.13
CA GLU A 164 -13.90 -11.04 19.28
C GLU A 164 -12.97 -11.44 20.41
N ASN A 165 -12.32 -10.45 21.05
CA ASN A 165 -11.48 -10.65 22.22
C ASN A 165 -10.49 -11.83 22.05
N THR A 166 -9.72 -11.81 20.97
CA THR A 166 -8.87 -12.94 20.56
C THR A 166 -7.43 -12.48 20.33
N ILE A 167 -6.47 -13.31 20.73
CA ILE A 167 -5.04 -13.02 20.63
C ILE A 167 -4.38 -13.99 19.66
N PHE A 168 -3.65 -13.46 18.69
CA PHE A 168 -2.75 -14.19 17.79
C PHE A 168 -1.34 -13.65 18.01
N HIS A 169 -0.45 -14.48 18.55
CA HIS A 169 0.87 -14.07 18.99
C HIS A 169 1.96 -15.00 18.48
N GLU A 170 3.02 -14.45 17.89
CA GLU A 170 4.20 -15.24 17.47
C GLU A 170 3.81 -16.45 16.59
N ILE A 171 2.89 -16.24 15.64
CA ILE A 171 2.53 -17.24 14.64
C ILE A 171 3.33 -16.97 13.37
N GLU A 172 3.95 -18.03 12.86
CA GLU A 172 4.71 -18.01 11.62
C GLU A 172 4.01 -18.86 10.56
N SER A 173 3.76 -18.28 9.38
CA SER A 173 3.10 -18.98 8.29
C SER A 173 3.76 -18.73 6.93
N TYR A 174 3.71 -19.71 6.04
CA TYR A 174 4.00 -19.56 4.60
C TYR A 174 2.73 -19.21 3.79
N GLY A 175 1.86 -18.44 4.43
CA GLY A 175 0.64 -17.82 3.94
C GLY A 175 0.21 -16.75 4.93
N SER A 176 -0.94 -16.10 4.72
CA SER A 176 -1.50 -15.17 5.71
C SER A 176 -1.93 -15.96 6.95
N ILE A 177 -1.92 -15.36 8.14
CA ILE A 177 -2.44 -16.06 9.33
C ILE A 177 -3.93 -16.31 9.18
N ILE A 178 -4.67 -15.29 8.76
CA ILE A 178 -6.07 -15.45 8.38
C ILE A 178 -6.18 -15.08 6.91
N GLU A 179 -6.58 -16.06 6.11
CA GLU A 179 -6.82 -15.90 4.68
C GLU A 179 -8.29 -16.19 4.38
N ASN A 180 -9.00 -15.20 3.84
CA ASN A 180 -10.36 -15.40 3.34
C ASN A 180 -10.43 -15.13 1.84
N GLN A 181 -10.72 -16.19 1.08
CA GLN A 181 -10.87 -16.18 -0.36
C GLN A 181 -12.34 -16.32 -0.81
N SER A 182 -13.30 -16.16 0.11
CA SER A 182 -14.71 -16.27 -0.22
C SER A 182 -15.13 -15.21 -1.25
N LYS A 183 -16.12 -15.53 -2.09
CA LYS A 183 -16.64 -14.58 -3.09
C LYS A 183 -17.30 -13.36 -2.43
N LEU A 184 -18.09 -13.61 -1.38
CA LEU A 184 -18.73 -12.60 -0.54
C LEU A 184 -18.27 -12.80 0.92
N THR A 185 -17.62 -11.80 1.50
CA THR A 185 -17.17 -11.85 2.89
C THR A 185 -17.85 -10.76 3.71
N LYS A 186 -18.40 -11.14 4.86
CA LYS A 186 -18.75 -10.21 5.94
C LYS A 186 -17.92 -10.51 7.19
N LEU A 187 -17.00 -9.63 7.53
CA LEU A 187 -16.06 -9.77 8.63
C LEU A 187 -16.30 -8.71 9.70
N SER A 188 -16.46 -9.15 10.95
CA SER A 188 -16.49 -8.27 12.12
C SER A 188 -15.39 -8.69 13.10
N ILE A 189 -14.48 -7.76 13.38
CA ILE A 189 -13.39 -7.93 14.33
C ILE A 189 -13.53 -6.88 15.43
N SER A 190 -13.45 -7.31 16.70
CA SER A 190 -13.36 -6.41 17.85
C SER A 190 -12.40 -6.93 18.91
N ASP A 191 -11.67 -6.02 19.56
CA ASP A 191 -10.76 -6.33 20.67
C ASP A 191 -9.74 -7.43 20.32
N LEU A 192 -9.26 -7.43 19.07
CA LEU A 192 -8.28 -8.38 18.56
C LEU A 192 -6.86 -7.90 18.88
N LYS A 193 -5.95 -8.83 19.19
CA LYS A 193 -4.50 -8.56 19.26
C LYS A 193 -3.73 -9.45 18.30
N PHE A 194 -3.21 -8.88 17.23
CA PHE A 194 -2.26 -9.52 16.31
C PHE A 194 -0.87 -8.99 16.62
N THR A 195 -0.03 -9.80 17.26
CA THR A 195 1.28 -9.36 17.73
C THR A 195 2.40 -10.30 17.28
N LYS A 196 3.50 -9.73 16.76
CA LYS A 196 4.70 -10.49 16.35
C LYS A 196 4.46 -11.62 15.36
N ASN A 197 3.46 -11.47 14.51
CA ASN A 197 3.13 -12.49 13.53
C ASN A 197 3.91 -12.33 12.24
N THR A 198 4.23 -13.42 11.57
CA THR A 198 5.02 -13.38 10.34
C THR A 198 4.39 -14.21 9.21
N ASN A 199 4.09 -13.56 8.09
CA ASN A 199 3.83 -14.21 6.81
C ASN A 199 5.13 -14.21 5.98
N ARG A 200 5.77 -15.39 5.85
CA ARG A 200 7.01 -15.57 5.10
C ARG A 200 6.81 -15.72 3.59
N ASN A 201 5.57 -15.84 3.12
CA ASN A 201 5.29 -16.04 1.70
C ASN A 201 5.58 -14.74 0.93
N LYS A 202 6.48 -14.82 -0.05
CA LYS A 202 6.84 -13.67 -0.90
C LYS A 202 5.73 -13.27 -1.89
N PHE A 203 4.76 -14.16 -2.10
CA PHE A 203 3.62 -13.95 -3.00
C PHE A 203 2.32 -13.71 -2.24
N GLY A 204 2.16 -14.30 -1.06
CA GLY A 204 1.04 -14.06 -0.16
C GLY A 204 1.09 -12.65 0.43
N CYS A 205 -0.07 -12.03 0.64
CA CYS A 205 -0.20 -10.64 1.08
C CYS A 205 -0.85 -10.58 2.46
N GLY A 206 -0.53 -9.61 3.32
CA GLY A 206 -1.20 -9.50 4.62
C GLY A 206 -0.80 -10.57 5.64
N ILE A 207 -1.04 -10.26 6.90
CA ILE A 207 -1.24 -11.26 7.95
C ILE A 207 -2.73 -11.62 8.03
N LEU A 208 -3.60 -10.62 7.85
CA LEU A 208 -5.00 -10.77 7.50
C LEU A 208 -5.18 -10.44 6.02
N TYR A 209 -5.65 -11.41 5.23
CA TYR A 209 -5.89 -11.27 3.79
C TYR A 209 -7.36 -11.50 3.45
N LEU A 210 -7.93 -10.58 2.68
CA LEU A 210 -9.29 -10.69 2.11
C LEU A 210 -9.29 -10.28 0.63
N CYS A 211 -10.16 -10.90 -0.16
CA CYS A 211 -10.38 -10.55 -1.56
C CYS A 211 -11.86 -10.60 -1.99
N ASN A 212 -12.15 -10.27 -3.26
CA ASN A 212 -13.48 -10.23 -3.87
C ASN A 212 -14.42 -9.12 -3.34
N ASP A 213 -15.66 -9.47 -2.94
CA ASP A 213 -16.63 -8.54 -2.35
C ASP A 213 -16.49 -8.60 -0.82
N VAL A 214 -16.03 -7.51 -0.21
CA VAL A 214 -15.67 -7.47 1.21
C VAL A 214 -16.50 -6.42 1.97
N ASP A 215 -17.25 -6.86 2.99
CA ASP A 215 -17.83 -6.04 4.06
C ASP A 215 -17.02 -6.31 5.34
N ILE A 216 -16.20 -5.37 5.78
CA ILE A 216 -15.27 -5.52 6.91
C ILE A 216 -15.41 -4.36 7.90
N SER A 217 -15.56 -4.72 9.18
CA SER A 217 -15.48 -3.80 10.30
C SER A 217 -14.45 -4.28 11.31
N ILE A 218 -13.44 -3.46 11.63
CA ILE A 218 -12.44 -3.72 12.65
C ILE A 218 -12.46 -2.57 13.66
N ILE A 219 -12.67 -2.90 14.93
CA ILE A 219 -12.86 -1.92 16.01
C ILE A 219 -11.97 -2.27 17.20
N SER A 220 -11.38 -1.26 17.86
CA SER A 220 -10.64 -1.41 19.13
C SER A 220 -9.57 -2.51 19.12
N SER A 221 -8.91 -2.72 17.97
CA SER A 221 -7.96 -3.83 17.78
C SER A 221 -6.53 -3.34 17.62
N GLU A 222 -5.56 -4.19 17.98
CA GLU A 222 -4.13 -3.92 17.95
C GLU A 222 -3.42 -4.85 16.96
N PHE A 223 -2.66 -4.25 16.04
CA PHE A 223 -1.76 -4.93 15.12
C PHE A 223 -0.34 -4.42 15.38
N ASN A 224 0.46 -5.20 16.09
CA ASN A 224 1.77 -4.77 16.57
C ASN A 224 2.91 -5.69 16.11
N ASN A 225 3.97 -5.12 15.56
CA ASN A 225 5.20 -5.83 15.17
C ASN A 225 4.93 -7.02 14.23
N ASN A 226 3.98 -6.89 13.30
CA ASN A 226 3.71 -7.95 12.33
C ASN A 226 4.48 -7.75 11.02
N ILE A 227 4.89 -8.84 10.40
CA ILE A 227 5.77 -8.83 9.22
C ILE A 227 5.13 -9.63 8.09
N SER A 228 4.82 -8.96 6.98
CA SER A 228 4.47 -9.60 5.71
C SER A 228 5.63 -9.46 4.75
N LYS A 229 6.06 -10.56 4.10
CA LYS A 229 7.10 -10.48 3.06
C LYS A 229 6.63 -9.86 1.75
N ASN A 230 5.33 -9.61 1.60
CA ASN A 230 4.75 -8.88 0.48
C ASN A 230 4.04 -7.63 1.03
N ASN A 231 2.98 -7.16 0.38
CA ASN A 231 2.25 -5.96 0.80
C ASN A 231 1.39 -6.20 2.07
N GLY A 232 1.06 -5.10 2.76
CA GLY A 232 0.19 -5.07 3.93
C GLY A 232 0.79 -5.80 5.13
N GLY A 233 1.56 -5.13 5.98
CA GLY A 233 2.24 -5.82 7.09
C GLY A 233 1.26 -6.39 8.12
N ALA A 234 0.09 -5.77 8.26
CA ALA A 234 -1.02 -6.28 9.05
C ALA A 234 -2.17 -6.77 8.15
N ILE A 235 -2.76 -5.87 7.36
CA ILE A 235 -3.97 -6.12 6.59
C ILE A 235 -3.70 -5.93 5.10
N CYS A 236 -4.14 -6.90 4.30
CA CYS A 236 -4.16 -6.80 2.85
C CYS A 236 -5.54 -7.08 2.28
N LEU A 237 -6.08 -6.09 1.57
CA LEU A 237 -7.32 -6.21 0.80
C LEU A 237 -6.96 -6.15 -0.69
N TYR A 238 -7.16 -7.24 -1.41
CA TYR A 238 -6.66 -7.38 -2.78
C TYR A 238 -7.75 -7.87 -3.73
N ASP A 239 -7.63 -7.52 -5.02
CA ASP A 239 -8.56 -7.94 -6.07
C ASP A 239 -10.03 -7.65 -5.72
N LEU A 240 -10.27 -6.44 -5.20
CA LEU A 240 -11.57 -6.04 -4.71
C LEU A 240 -12.52 -5.67 -5.86
N LYS A 241 -13.73 -6.23 -5.79
CA LYS A 241 -14.87 -5.91 -6.66
C LYS A 241 -15.88 -4.99 -5.98
N LYS A 242 -16.04 -5.12 -4.66
CA LYS A 242 -16.79 -4.22 -3.77
C LYS A 242 -16.09 -4.11 -2.42
N LEU A 243 -16.21 -2.98 -1.75
CA LEU A 243 -15.62 -2.75 -0.44
C LEU A 243 -16.54 -1.92 0.45
N LEU A 244 -16.93 -2.46 1.59
CA LEU A 244 -17.44 -1.71 2.73
C LEU A 244 -16.41 -1.85 3.85
N LEU A 245 -15.56 -0.84 4.04
CA LEU A 245 -14.49 -0.84 5.04
C LEU A 245 -14.82 0.14 6.17
N ASN A 246 -14.77 -0.36 7.39
CA ASN A 246 -14.81 0.43 8.62
C ASN A 246 -13.64 0.05 9.54
N LEU A 247 -12.67 0.95 9.67
CA LEU A 247 -11.60 0.86 10.66
C LEU A 247 -11.82 1.97 11.69
N ASN A 248 -12.16 1.61 12.93
CA ASN A 248 -12.38 2.58 13.99
C ASN A 248 -11.60 2.27 15.25
N SER A 249 -10.85 3.25 15.76
CA SER A 249 -10.17 3.15 17.07
C SER A 249 -9.17 1.99 17.16
N ASN A 250 -8.46 1.69 16.07
CA ASN A 250 -7.43 0.64 16.04
C ASN A 250 -6.02 1.21 16.17
N VAL A 251 -5.09 0.36 16.60
CA VAL A 251 -3.65 0.68 16.68
C VAL A 251 -2.86 -0.23 15.75
N PHE A 252 -2.07 0.37 14.88
CA PHE A 252 -1.13 -0.31 14.00
C PHE A 252 0.28 0.19 14.32
N SER A 253 1.08 -0.62 15.00
CA SER A 253 2.45 -0.24 15.40
C SER A 253 3.50 -1.19 14.88
N ASP A 254 4.64 -0.65 14.44
CA ASP A 254 5.84 -1.42 14.11
C ASP A 254 5.62 -2.53 13.05
N ASN A 255 4.59 -2.43 12.21
CA ASN A 255 4.33 -3.42 11.18
C ASN A 255 5.22 -3.19 9.95
N GLN A 256 5.63 -4.27 9.29
CA GLN A 256 6.56 -4.23 8.16
C GLN A 256 6.03 -4.97 6.93
N ALA A 257 6.19 -4.35 5.75
CA ALA A 257 5.84 -4.94 4.45
C ALA A 257 6.64 -4.36 3.28
N MET A 258 6.44 -4.91 2.08
CA MET A 258 6.99 -4.34 0.84
C MET A 258 6.30 -3.00 0.46
N ASN A 259 4.97 -2.96 0.60
CA ASN A 259 4.14 -1.76 0.44
C ASN A 259 3.04 -1.77 1.50
N GLY A 260 2.69 -0.61 2.07
CA GLY A 260 1.67 -0.53 3.10
C GLY A 260 2.14 -1.24 4.36
N GLY A 261 3.07 -0.63 5.11
CA GLY A 261 3.69 -1.28 6.28
C GLY A 261 2.66 -1.81 7.28
N ALA A 262 1.49 -1.17 7.40
CA ALA A 262 0.33 -1.72 8.08
C ALA A 262 -0.75 -2.23 7.12
N LEU A 263 -1.22 -1.38 6.21
CA LEU A 263 -2.43 -1.61 5.41
C LEU A 263 -2.13 -1.45 3.93
N TYR A 264 -2.53 -2.44 3.13
CA TYR A 264 -2.47 -2.38 1.67
C TYR A 264 -3.84 -2.71 1.08
N ILE A 265 -4.34 -1.82 0.22
CA ILE A 265 -5.66 -1.97 -0.41
C ILE A 265 -5.51 -1.77 -1.91
N LYS A 266 -5.99 -2.75 -2.67
CA LYS A 266 -5.98 -2.71 -4.13
C LYS A 266 -7.30 -3.21 -4.70
N ASP A 267 -7.92 -2.38 -5.51
CA ASP A 267 -9.06 -2.80 -6.33
C ASP A 267 -8.60 -3.43 -7.65
N ASN A 268 -9.50 -4.20 -8.26
CA ASN A 268 -9.32 -4.66 -9.64
C ASN A 268 -10.47 -4.23 -10.55
N SER A 269 -11.29 -3.28 -10.09
CA SER A 269 -12.45 -2.83 -10.84
C SER A 269 -12.06 -2.13 -12.16
N ASP A 270 -12.78 -2.44 -13.24
CA ASP A 270 -12.59 -1.81 -14.55
C ASP A 270 -12.91 -0.30 -14.47
N PHE A 271 -12.11 0.52 -15.15
CA PHE A 271 -12.09 2.00 -15.12
C PHE A 271 -13.42 2.75 -15.40
N ASN A 272 -14.51 2.03 -15.70
CA ASN A 272 -15.77 2.58 -16.22
C ASN A 272 -17.01 2.27 -15.38
N VAL A 273 -16.87 1.63 -14.21
CA VAL A 273 -18.01 1.43 -13.31
C VAL A 273 -17.97 2.49 -12.22
N THR A 274 -18.94 3.41 -12.24
CA THR A 274 -19.24 4.27 -11.08
C THR A 274 -19.64 3.36 -9.93
N ASN A 275 -18.70 3.09 -9.03
CA ASN A 275 -18.89 2.13 -7.95
C ASN A 275 -19.60 2.82 -6.77
N GLU A 276 -20.93 2.80 -6.78
CA GLU A 276 -21.77 3.10 -5.61
C GLU A 276 -21.54 2.12 -4.44
N ASN A 277 -20.74 1.07 -4.66
CA ASN A 277 -20.51 -0.05 -3.74
C ASN A 277 -19.14 0.00 -3.03
N PHE A 278 -18.46 1.15 -3.05
CA PHE A 278 -17.21 1.35 -2.32
C PHE A 278 -17.40 2.44 -1.26
N TYR A 279 -17.39 2.00 -0.01
CA TYR A 279 -17.42 2.84 1.18
C TYR A 279 -16.18 2.55 2.00
N PHE A 280 -15.39 3.58 2.25
CA PHE A 280 -14.14 3.48 2.99
C PHE A 280 -14.20 4.45 4.16
N THR A 281 -14.14 3.93 5.38
CA THR A 281 -14.14 4.73 6.58
C THR A 281 -12.98 4.33 7.49
N MET A 282 -12.15 5.31 7.83
CA MET A 282 -11.04 5.17 8.77
C MET A 282 -11.13 6.30 9.79
N ASN A 283 -11.51 5.99 11.02
CA ASN A 283 -11.69 6.99 12.07
C ASN A 283 -10.91 6.65 13.34
N ASN A 284 -10.28 7.65 13.96
CA ASN A 284 -9.67 7.52 15.29
C ASN A 284 -8.60 6.41 15.38
N ASN A 285 -7.93 6.04 14.28
CA ASN A 285 -6.88 5.02 14.31
C ASN A 285 -5.49 5.66 14.53
N SER A 286 -4.57 4.89 15.09
CA SER A 286 -3.18 5.30 15.29
C SER A 286 -2.25 4.38 14.49
N PHE A 287 -1.38 4.97 13.69
CA PHE A 287 -0.36 4.30 12.89
C PHE A 287 1.02 4.78 13.33
N ASN A 288 1.78 3.94 14.02
CA ASN A 288 3.05 4.33 14.64
C ASN A 288 4.19 3.45 14.13
N ASN A 289 5.30 4.05 13.70
CA ASN A 289 6.54 3.32 13.34
C ASN A 289 6.38 2.20 12.30
N ASN A 290 5.34 2.22 11.46
CA ASN A 290 5.17 1.19 10.43
C ASN A 290 6.17 1.45 9.29
N ILE A 291 6.69 0.38 8.70
CA ILE A 291 7.78 0.44 7.72
C ILE A 291 7.37 -0.28 6.42
N ALA A 292 7.50 0.40 5.30
CA ALA A 292 7.40 -0.18 3.97
C ALA A 292 8.74 -0.08 3.22
N GLU A 293 9.10 -1.13 2.47
CA GLU A 293 10.29 -1.10 1.62
C GLU A 293 10.15 -0.07 0.48
N ASN A 294 8.97 0.05 -0.13
CA ASN A 294 8.74 0.89 -1.30
C ASN A 294 7.79 2.05 -1.00
N PHE A 295 6.49 1.79 -0.84
CA PHE A 295 5.46 2.83 -0.75
C PHE A 295 4.56 2.69 0.47
N GLY A 296 4.12 3.83 1.02
CA GLY A 296 3.11 3.88 2.07
C GLY A 296 3.57 3.20 3.36
N GLY A 297 4.40 3.85 4.16
CA GLY A 297 4.98 3.25 5.36
C GLY A 297 3.92 2.76 6.34
N ALA A 298 2.76 3.41 6.43
CA ALA A 298 1.59 2.82 7.07
C ALA A 298 0.57 2.28 6.06
N VAL A 299 0.06 3.12 5.16
CA VAL A 299 -1.12 2.81 4.34
C VAL A 299 -0.82 3.00 2.86
N VAL A 300 -1.21 2.02 2.04
CA VAL A 300 -1.26 2.14 0.58
C VAL A 300 -2.67 1.88 0.07
N THR A 301 -3.13 2.77 -0.81
CA THR A 301 -4.35 2.56 -1.60
C THR A 301 -4.08 2.65 -3.09
N GLU A 302 -4.36 1.57 -3.82
CA GLU A 302 -4.29 1.48 -5.27
C GLU A 302 -5.71 1.33 -5.83
N PHE A 303 -6.29 2.46 -6.18
CA PHE A 303 -7.67 2.55 -6.65
C PHE A 303 -7.67 2.93 -8.14
N LYS A 304 -8.29 2.09 -8.98
CA LYS A 304 -8.45 2.36 -10.41
C LYS A 304 -9.60 3.32 -10.69
N ASN A 305 -10.67 3.25 -9.89
CA ASN A 305 -11.90 4.02 -10.12
C ASN A 305 -12.03 5.27 -9.24
N LYS A 306 -12.90 6.18 -9.68
CA LYS A 306 -13.29 7.35 -8.87
C LYS A 306 -14.25 6.91 -7.76
N TYR A 307 -13.82 7.05 -6.52
CA TYR A 307 -14.62 6.74 -5.35
C TYR A 307 -15.21 8.01 -4.74
N ASN A 308 -16.51 7.98 -4.44
CA ASN A 308 -17.22 9.14 -3.89
C ASN A 308 -17.32 9.10 -2.35
N ASN A 309 -17.10 7.94 -1.72
CA ASN A 309 -17.40 7.72 -0.30
C ASN A 309 -16.17 7.25 0.50
N VAL A 310 -15.13 8.10 0.53
CA VAL A 310 -13.94 7.87 1.37
C VAL A 310 -13.91 8.91 2.50
N ILE A 311 -13.95 8.43 3.74
CA ILE A 311 -13.96 9.25 4.96
C ILE A 311 -12.77 8.85 5.83
N ILE A 312 -11.83 9.76 6.03
CA ILE A 312 -10.66 9.56 6.87
C ILE A 312 -10.61 10.70 7.89
N LYS A 313 -10.90 10.42 9.16
CA LYS A 313 -10.99 11.46 10.20
C LYS A 313 -10.26 11.09 11.48
N ASN A 314 -9.58 12.06 12.10
CA ASN A 314 -8.96 11.93 13.41
C ASN A 314 -7.97 10.75 13.50
N ASN A 315 -7.22 10.46 12.44
CA ASN A 315 -6.21 9.40 12.49
C ASN A 315 -4.85 10.02 12.75
N ILE A 316 -4.01 9.31 13.51
CA ILE A 316 -2.68 9.75 13.90
C ILE A 316 -1.66 8.90 13.13
N PHE A 317 -0.69 9.55 12.48
CA PHE A 317 0.41 8.86 11.78
C PHE A 317 1.74 9.39 12.30
N ILE A 318 2.44 8.60 13.11
CA ILE A 318 3.69 9.00 13.77
C ILE A 318 4.83 8.09 13.28
N HIS A 319 5.93 8.68 12.81
CA HIS A 319 7.18 7.99 12.49
C HIS A 319 7.09 6.80 11.52
N ASN A 320 6.10 6.78 10.64
CA ASN A 320 5.98 5.75 9.61
C ASN A 320 6.97 6.04 8.46
N LYS A 321 7.59 4.99 7.90
CA LYS A 321 8.70 5.13 6.94
C LYS A 321 8.45 4.31 5.68
N ALA A 322 8.75 4.89 4.52
CA ALA A 322 8.75 4.20 3.23
C ALA A 322 10.08 4.45 2.54
N GLY A 323 10.64 3.45 1.83
CA GLY A 323 11.91 3.61 1.14
C GLY A 323 11.87 4.50 -0.11
N ILE A 324 10.69 4.67 -0.73
CA ILE A 324 10.52 5.52 -1.91
C ILE A 324 9.61 6.72 -1.63
N MET A 325 8.32 6.52 -1.31
CA MET A 325 7.39 7.63 -1.02
C MET A 325 6.20 7.25 -0.15
N GLY A 326 5.62 8.27 0.49
CA GLY A 326 4.47 8.17 1.38
C GLY A 326 4.82 7.53 2.72
N GLY A 327 5.61 8.20 3.56
CA GLY A 327 5.99 7.70 4.89
C GLY A 327 4.77 7.25 5.71
N GLY A 328 3.73 8.08 5.82
CA GLY A 328 2.43 7.67 6.38
C GLY A 328 1.55 6.97 5.34
N LEU A 329 1.05 7.73 4.37
CA LEU A 329 0.06 7.27 3.40
C LEU A 329 0.57 7.47 1.98
N PHE A 330 0.30 6.49 1.11
CA PHE A 330 0.51 6.59 -0.32
C PHE A 330 -0.73 6.15 -1.09
N SER A 331 -1.08 6.88 -2.16
CA SER A 331 -2.18 6.47 -3.04
C SER A 331 -1.83 6.66 -4.50
N HIS A 332 -2.04 5.61 -5.29
CA HIS A 332 -1.93 5.65 -6.75
C HIS A 332 -3.33 6.00 -7.31
N ASN A 333 -3.51 7.21 -7.86
CA ASN A 333 -4.74 7.69 -8.54
C ASN A 333 -5.94 8.17 -7.69
N LEU A 334 -5.76 9.10 -6.76
CA LEU A 334 -6.89 9.85 -6.18
C LEU A 334 -7.34 11.01 -7.09
N TYR A 335 -8.05 10.70 -8.18
CA TYR A 335 -8.68 11.71 -9.04
C TYR A 335 -10.08 12.10 -8.54
N ASN A 336 -10.23 12.62 -7.31
CA ASN A 336 -11.56 13.14 -6.91
C ASN A 336 -11.56 14.28 -5.89
N LYS A 337 -12.52 15.20 -6.07
CA LYS A 337 -12.80 16.38 -5.24
C LYS A 337 -13.45 16.07 -3.87
N SER A 338 -13.82 14.82 -3.59
CA SER A 338 -14.58 14.42 -2.39
C SER A 338 -13.74 13.68 -1.33
N PHE A 339 -12.41 13.77 -1.40
CA PHE A 339 -11.53 13.21 -0.37
C PHE A 339 -11.45 14.19 0.81
N PHE A 340 -12.27 13.96 1.83
CA PHE A 340 -12.24 14.75 3.07
C PHE A 340 -11.26 14.12 4.05
N ILE A 341 -10.00 14.56 3.99
CA ILE A 341 -9.05 14.40 5.09
C ILE A 341 -9.29 15.55 6.07
N ASN A 342 -9.85 15.25 7.24
CA ASN A 342 -9.91 16.22 8.33
C ASN A 342 -9.19 15.65 9.56
N ASN A 343 -8.34 16.46 10.20
CA ASN A 343 -7.59 16.12 11.41
C ASN A 343 -6.70 14.87 11.24
N ILE A 344 -5.70 14.95 10.35
CA ILE A 344 -4.57 14.02 10.39
C ILE A 344 -3.40 14.79 11.02
N ASP A 345 -3.03 14.41 12.25
CA ASP A 345 -1.74 14.80 12.81
C ASP A 345 -0.68 13.89 12.19
N ILE A 346 -0.02 14.41 11.15
CA ILE A 346 1.22 13.86 10.64
C ILE A 346 2.33 14.59 11.39
N ASN A 347 2.61 14.16 12.61
CA ASN A 347 3.83 14.56 13.31
C ASN A 347 5.00 13.80 12.68
N ASP A 348 5.40 14.24 11.50
CA ASP A 348 6.83 14.29 11.21
C ASP A 348 7.34 15.47 12.03
N ASP A 349 8.38 15.29 12.84
CA ASP A 349 9.08 16.37 13.56
C ASP A 349 9.63 17.40 12.56
N LYS A 350 8.75 18.23 11.99
CA LYS A 350 9.11 19.25 11.03
C LYS A 350 9.56 20.47 11.82
N ASN A 351 10.87 20.59 11.97
CA ASN A 351 11.52 21.80 12.50
C ASN A 351 11.41 23.00 11.54
N TYR A 352 10.66 22.91 10.45
CA TYR A 352 10.56 23.91 9.40
C TYR A 352 9.19 23.90 8.69
N ASN A 353 8.82 25.04 8.11
CA ASN A 353 7.64 25.27 7.29
C ASN A 353 8.05 26.05 6.02
N LEU A 354 7.54 25.62 4.86
CA LEU A 354 7.84 26.22 3.56
C LEU A 354 6.54 26.74 2.94
N ILE A 355 6.57 27.97 2.42
CA ILE A 355 5.45 28.58 1.69
C ILE A 355 5.95 28.99 0.30
N GLY A 356 5.12 28.82 -0.73
CA GLY A 356 5.45 29.26 -2.10
C GLY A 356 6.62 28.51 -2.74
N ASN A 357 6.91 27.30 -2.28
CA ASN A 357 8.05 26.46 -2.69
C ASN A 357 7.81 25.68 -4.00
N THR A 358 6.83 26.09 -4.80
CA THR A 358 6.51 25.48 -6.11
C THR A 358 6.47 26.57 -7.16
N GLY A 359 7.18 26.36 -8.27
CA GLY A 359 7.25 27.27 -9.40
C GLY A 359 7.15 26.52 -10.73
N SER A 360 6.90 27.25 -11.82
CA SER A 360 6.90 26.70 -13.17
C SER A 360 7.99 27.38 -14.00
N PHE A 361 8.67 26.61 -14.84
CA PHE A 361 9.62 27.16 -15.79
C PHE A 361 8.89 27.81 -16.97
N SER A 362 9.12 29.09 -17.18
CA SER A 362 8.73 29.82 -18.40
C SER A 362 9.98 30.33 -19.09
N ASN A 363 10.20 29.93 -20.35
CA ASN A 363 11.40 30.27 -21.13
C ASN A 363 12.74 29.96 -20.42
N GLY A 364 12.79 28.87 -19.65
CA GLY A 364 13.99 28.46 -18.91
C GLY A 364 14.23 29.19 -17.58
N HIS A 365 13.34 30.11 -17.19
CA HIS A 365 13.38 30.81 -15.91
C HIS A 365 12.29 30.28 -14.97
N CYS A 366 12.66 30.04 -13.70
CA CYS A 366 11.72 29.71 -12.62
C CYS A 366 11.90 30.76 -11.52
N GLU A 367 10.88 31.57 -11.28
CA GLU A 367 10.88 32.60 -10.25
C GLU A 367 9.97 32.17 -9.08
N LEU A 368 10.53 32.20 -7.87
CA LEU A 368 9.83 31.82 -6.64
C LEU A 368 9.58 33.05 -5.75
N ASN A 369 8.85 34.04 -6.27
CA ASN A 369 8.65 35.35 -5.62
C ASN A 369 7.98 35.24 -4.22
N ASN A 370 7.17 34.20 -4.03
CA ASN A 370 6.45 33.93 -2.78
C ASN A 370 7.14 32.87 -1.91
N PHE A 371 8.34 32.41 -2.27
CA PHE A 371 9.03 31.39 -1.49
C PHE A 371 9.51 31.98 -0.16
N ARG A 372 9.11 31.33 0.93
CA ARG A 372 9.46 31.68 2.31
C ARG A 372 9.79 30.41 3.08
N ILE A 373 10.81 30.49 3.93
CA ILE A 373 11.27 29.41 4.79
C ILE A 373 11.12 29.90 6.23
N PHE A 374 10.41 29.14 7.05
CA PHE A 374 10.29 29.36 8.48
C PHE A 374 10.91 28.16 9.19
N SER A 375 11.88 28.37 10.06
CA SER A 375 12.62 27.28 10.70
C SER A 375 13.35 27.79 11.93
N ASN A 376 13.69 26.89 12.84
CA ASN A 376 14.60 27.23 13.94
C ASN A 376 16.03 27.51 13.41
N PRO A 377 16.85 28.33 14.10
CA PRO A 377 18.20 28.67 13.63
C PRO A 377 19.11 27.45 13.52
N ASN A 378 19.56 27.15 12.31
CA ASN A 378 20.48 26.06 11.99
C ASN A 378 20.93 26.16 10.52
N ARG A 379 21.83 25.26 10.11
CA ARG A 379 22.14 25.02 8.70
C ARG A 379 21.22 23.97 8.12
N TYR A 380 20.72 24.22 6.91
CA TYR A 380 19.81 23.36 6.17
C TYR A 380 20.30 23.17 4.74
N TYR A 381 19.89 22.08 4.11
CA TYR A 381 20.09 21.84 2.69
C TYR A 381 18.72 21.92 1.98
N LEU A 382 18.58 22.85 1.05
CA LEU A 382 17.42 22.94 0.16
C LEU A 382 17.64 22.03 -1.04
N ASN A 383 16.75 21.06 -1.21
CA ASN A 383 16.80 20.13 -2.33
C ASN A 383 15.78 20.54 -3.39
N ILE A 384 16.25 20.77 -4.62
CA ILE A 384 15.40 21.16 -5.76
C ILE A 384 15.11 19.94 -6.63
N TRP A 385 13.83 19.71 -6.94
CA TRP A 385 13.40 18.71 -7.92
C TRP A 385 12.50 19.33 -8.99
N VAL A 386 12.53 18.76 -10.19
CA VAL A 386 11.72 19.19 -11.34
C VAL A 386 10.79 18.05 -11.73
N GLU A 387 9.49 18.29 -11.64
CA GLU A 387 8.47 17.36 -12.11
C GLU A 387 8.28 17.54 -13.62
N ASN A 388 8.55 16.50 -14.41
CA ASN A 388 8.29 16.51 -15.85
C ASN A 388 7.11 15.59 -16.21
N ASN A 389 6.04 16.18 -16.74
CA ASN A 389 4.82 15.48 -17.15
C ASN A 389 4.87 14.91 -18.58
N GLY A 390 6.05 14.85 -19.23
CA GLY A 390 6.23 14.34 -20.60
C GLY A 390 7.13 13.12 -20.68
N ASN A 391 6.72 12.11 -21.46
CA ASN A 391 7.49 10.90 -21.72
C ASN A 391 8.83 11.22 -22.40
N ASN A 392 9.92 10.79 -21.75
CA ASN A 392 11.27 10.50 -22.28
C ASN A 392 12.41 11.52 -22.15
N ASN A 393 12.24 12.70 -21.52
CA ASN A 393 13.38 13.59 -21.26
C ASN A 393 13.45 13.98 -19.77
N ASN A 394 14.26 13.27 -18.97
CA ASN A 394 14.52 13.68 -17.59
C ASN A 394 15.39 14.95 -17.59
N ILE A 395 14.89 16.03 -17.00
CA ILE A 395 15.70 17.22 -16.72
C ILE A 395 16.54 16.91 -15.48
N GLU A 396 17.84 16.69 -15.66
CA GLU A 396 18.77 16.46 -14.56
C GLU A 396 19.35 17.80 -14.08
N ILE A 397 19.07 18.18 -12.84
CA ILE A 397 19.72 19.31 -12.19
C ILE A 397 21.06 18.84 -11.64
N LYS A 398 22.15 19.38 -12.18
CA LYS A 398 23.48 19.20 -11.59
C LYS A 398 23.57 20.05 -10.33
N ASN A 399 23.92 19.43 -9.20
CA ASN A 399 23.95 20.03 -7.86
C ASN A 399 22.60 20.60 -7.44
N ASN A 400 21.73 19.72 -6.96
CA ASN A 400 20.38 20.06 -6.50
C ASN A 400 20.29 20.43 -5.02
N GLU A 401 21.42 20.45 -4.30
CA GLU A 401 21.50 20.79 -2.88
C GLU A 401 22.07 22.21 -2.72
N ILE A 402 21.31 23.09 -2.06
CA ILE A 402 21.74 24.44 -1.71
C ILE A 402 21.84 24.52 -0.19
N GLU A 403 23.06 24.69 0.33
CA GLU A 403 23.26 24.96 1.75
C GLU A 403 22.75 26.37 2.09
N ILE A 404 21.90 26.45 3.10
CA ILE A 404 21.38 27.71 3.65
C ILE A 404 21.59 27.74 5.16
N GLU A 405 21.74 28.93 5.71
CA GLU A 405 21.82 29.16 7.15
C GLU A 405 20.63 30.03 7.57
N ILE A 406 19.80 29.48 8.45
CA ILE A 406 18.72 30.23 9.09
C ILE A 406 19.29 30.85 10.37
N LEU A 407 19.33 32.18 10.43
CA LEU A 407 19.80 32.92 11.59
C LEU A 407 18.68 33.11 12.62
N GLY A 408 19.06 33.38 13.88
CA GLY A 408 18.13 33.81 14.92
C GLY A 408 17.68 35.26 14.73
N CYS A 409 16.75 35.70 15.59
CA CYS A 409 16.29 37.08 15.61
C CYS A 409 17.41 38.05 16.01
N ASP A 410 17.42 39.23 15.41
CA ASP A 410 18.31 40.32 15.77
C ASP A 410 18.03 40.81 17.21
N GLU A 411 19.01 41.49 17.83
CA GLU A 411 18.88 42.00 19.22
C GLU A 411 17.67 42.94 19.42
N ASN A 412 17.20 43.59 18.36
CA ASN A 412 16.06 44.52 18.38
C ASN A 412 14.74 43.88 17.95
N GLN A 413 14.69 42.56 17.77
CA GLN A 413 13.50 41.82 17.37
C GLN A 413 12.99 40.93 18.51
N ILE A 414 11.69 40.72 18.54
CA ILE A 414 11.02 39.85 19.51
C ILE A 414 11.01 38.45 18.94
N LYS A 415 11.55 37.51 19.72
CA LYS A 415 11.43 36.07 19.45
C LYS A 415 10.00 35.63 19.73
N MET A 416 9.36 35.07 18.71
CA MET A 416 8.02 34.52 18.80
C MET A 416 8.05 33.07 18.32
N TYR A 417 7.12 32.26 18.80
CA TYR A 417 6.99 30.85 18.39
C TYR A 417 5.58 30.59 17.91
N ASP A 418 5.43 29.90 16.79
CA ASP A 418 4.12 29.47 16.33
C ASP A 418 3.63 28.25 17.14
N LYS A 419 2.43 27.78 16.82
CA LYS A 419 1.82 26.60 17.46
C LYS A 419 2.65 25.32 17.29
N ASP A 420 3.54 25.28 16.30
CA ASP A 420 4.35 24.12 15.93
C ASP A 420 5.80 24.27 16.48
N GLY A 421 6.09 25.34 17.24
CA GLY A 421 7.38 25.57 17.89
C GLY A 421 8.47 26.16 16.98
N ILE A 422 8.09 26.73 15.84
CA ILE A 422 9.02 27.37 14.90
C ILE A 422 9.25 28.82 15.32
N LEU A 423 10.53 29.20 15.48
CA LEU A 423 10.93 30.58 15.75
C LEU A 423 10.60 31.49 14.57
N TYR A 424 9.94 32.61 14.84
CA TYR A 424 9.83 33.76 13.94
C TYR A 424 10.10 35.05 14.70
N CYS A 425 10.52 36.08 13.97
CA CYS A 425 10.96 37.34 14.54
C CYS A 425 9.97 38.45 14.19
N GLU A 426 9.53 39.21 15.20
CA GLU A 426 8.71 40.39 15.00
C GLU A 426 9.46 41.65 15.40
N ASN A 427 9.28 42.73 14.64
CA ASN A 427 9.75 44.04 15.09
C ASN A 427 8.87 44.53 16.25
N ALA A 428 9.49 45.17 17.23
CA ALA A 428 8.75 45.76 18.35
C ALA A 428 7.76 46.82 17.84
N ILE A 429 6.52 46.75 18.31
CA ILE A 429 5.47 47.74 18.00
C ILE A 429 5.41 48.72 19.18
N CYS A 430 5.65 50.01 18.94
CA CYS A 430 5.53 51.06 19.95
C CYS A 430 4.23 51.85 19.76
N LYS A 431 3.84 52.59 20.79
CA LYS A 431 2.69 53.51 20.73
C LYS A 431 2.86 54.55 19.62
N ASP A 432 1.75 55.05 19.08
CA ASP A 432 1.71 56.04 17.99
C ASP A 432 2.48 57.34 18.28
N ASN A 433 2.74 57.65 19.55
CA ASN A 433 3.53 58.80 19.96
C ASN A 433 5.05 58.59 19.86
N CYS A 434 5.51 57.40 19.49
CA CYS A 434 6.93 57.11 19.24
C CYS A 434 7.27 57.41 17.77
N PRO A 435 8.13 58.41 17.48
CA PRO A 435 8.49 58.80 16.12
C PRO A 435 9.60 57.88 15.55
N ILE A 436 9.20 56.64 15.28
CA ILE A 436 10.04 55.60 14.67
C ILE A 436 10.58 56.12 13.33
N ASP A 437 11.85 55.86 13.05
CA ASP A 437 12.60 56.26 11.84
C ASP A 437 12.84 57.77 11.66
N ILE A 438 12.42 58.61 12.61
CA ILE A 438 12.68 60.07 12.59
C ILE A 438 13.65 60.46 13.71
N SER A 439 13.34 60.07 14.95
CA SER A 439 14.10 60.51 16.14
C SER A 439 14.16 59.47 17.25
N ALA A 440 13.51 58.31 17.08
CA ALA A 440 13.57 57.20 18.01
C ALA A 440 13.53 55.84 17.28
N ASN A 441 14.03 54.81 17.95
CA ASN A 441 13.88 53.40 17.59
C ASN A 441 12.90 52.74 18.56
N CYS A 442 12.06 51.83 18.07
CA CYS A 442 11.26 50.98 18.93
C CYS A 442 12.06 49.72 19.28
N ILE A 443 12.33 49.51 20.57
CA ILE A 443 13.13 48.40 21.09
C ILE A 443 12.22 47.50 21.94
N PRO A 444 12.34 46.17 21.83
CA PRO A 444 11.51 45.26 22.60
C PRO A 444 11.83 45.29 24.09
N TYR A 445 10.80 45.11 24.92
CA TYR A 445 10.99 44.76 26.33
C TYR A 445 11.29 43.26 26.43
N TYR A 446 12.33 42.86 27.16
CA TYR A 446 12.97 41.51 27.15
C TYR A 446 12.09 40.29 27.56
N ASN A 447 10.76 40.34 27.46
CA ASN A 447 9.88 39.21 27.71
C ASN A 447 9.60 38.45 26.39
N GLU A 448 10.29 37.33 26.18
CA GLU A 448 10.44 36.59 24.90
C GLU A 448 9.17 35.87 24.36
N ARG A 449 7.94 36.33 24.62
CA ARG A 449 6.72 35.60 24.20
C ARG A 449 5.51 36.42 23.78
N TYR A 450 5.58 37.75 23.77
CA TYR A 450 4.48 38.59 23.27
C TYR A 450 4.94 40.01 22.91
N ASN A 451 4.48 40.52 21.76
CA ASN A 451 4.76 41.88 21.28
C ASN A 451 3.70 42.86 21.83
N ASN A 452 3.95 43.43 23.02
CA ASN A 452 2.98 44.34 23.67
C ASN A 452 3.36 45.82 23.49
N ILE A 453 2.48 46.55 22.81
CA ILE A 453 2.61 47.98 22.50
C ILE A 453 2.84 48.87 23.72
N ASP A 454 2.30 48.49 24.89
CA ASP A 454 2.45 49.24 26.14
C ASP A 454 3.78 49.00 26.84
N LYS A 455 4.51 47.93 26.50
CA LYS A 455 5.75 47.54 27.16
C LYS A 455 7.00 47.83 26.35
N ASN A 456 6.89 47.84 25.02
CA ASN A 456 8.02 48.15 24.16
C ASN A 456 8.55 49.57 24.40
N ILE A 457 9.86 49.73 24.28
CA ILE A 457 10.60 50.92 24.70
C ILE A 457 10.86 51.79 23.47
N CYS A 458 10.37 53.03 23.49
CA CYS A 458 10.76 54.04 22.52
C CYS A 458 12.11 54.65 22.94
N SER A 459 13.20 54.24 22.29
CA SER A 459 14.56 54.73 22.57
C SER A 459 14.93 55.85 21.62
N CYS A 460 15.26 57.03 22.15
CA CYS A 460 15.69 58.17 21.34
C CYS A 460 17.00 57.86 20.59
N LEU A 461 17.14 58.39 19.37
CA LEU A 461 18.40 58.38 18.64
C LEU A 461 19.42 59.33 19.33
N PRO A 462 20.74 59.10 19.18
CA PRO A 462 21.76 59.97 19.76
C PRO A 462 21.54 61.44 19.37
N GLY A 463 21.49 62.33 20.37
CA GLY A 463 21.20 63.77 20.19
C GLY A 463 19.77 64.19 20.55
N TRP A 464 18.89 63.25 20.89
CA TRP A 464 17.49 63.51 21.27
C TRP A 464 17.22 63.07 22.72
N THR A 465 16.46 63.86 23.50
CA THR A 465 16.05 63.51 24.88
C THR A 465 14.58 63.88 25.18
N GLY A 466 13.92 63.09 26.05
CA GLY A 466 12.60 63.36 26.63
C GLY A 466 11.39 62.72 25.89
N ASN A 467 10.30 62.47 26.63
CA ASN A 467 9.07 61.82 26.13
C ASN A 467 8.28 62.64 25.07
N ASN A 468 8.67 63.90 24.82
CA ASN A 468 8.08 64.81 23.83
C ASN A 468 9.16 65.62 23.06
N LEU A 469 10.41 65.12 23.00
CA LEU A 469 11.50 65.62 22.14
C LEU A 469 11.63 67.16 22.07
N GLN A 470 12.15 67.78 23.13
CA GLN A 470 12.74 69.13 23.01
C GLN A 470 14.25 69.02 22.86
N ASN A 471 14.78 69.58 21.77
CA ASN A 471 16.21 69.71 21.51
C ASN A 471 16.95 70.24 22.75
N SER A 472 17.94 69.50 23.25
CA SER A 472 18.97 70.06 24.12
C SER A 472 20.32 69.98 23.43
N ASP A 473 20.95 71.15 23.34
CA ASP A 473 22.38 71.37 23.13
C ASP A 473 22.94 71.22 21.71
N ASN A 474 22.71 72.25 20.88
CA ASN A 474 23.78 72.87 20.07
C ASN A 474 23.34 74.21 19.43
N LEU A 475 23.01 75.20 20.25
CA LEU A 475 22.87 76.59 19.80
C LEU A 475 23.70 77.51 20.70
N LYS A 476 25.03 77.44 20.54
CA LYS A 476 25.95 78.40 21.14
C LYS A 476 27.18 78.70 20.29
N SER A 477 26.95 79.13 19.05
CA SER A 477 27.78 80.03 18.25
C SER A 477 27.20 80.00 16.83
N ILE A 478 26.60 81.05 16.30
CA ILE A 478 27.29 82.23 15.78
C ILE A 478 26.29 83.39 15.74
N LEU A 479 26.68 84.49 16.36
CA LEU A 479 26.05 85.80 16.27
C LEU A 479 26.76 86.62 15.17
N LEU A 480 26.04 87.62 14.64
CA LEU A 480 26.40 88.68 13.67
C LEU A 480 25.96 88.34 12.24
N SER A 481 24.95 88.99 11.66
CA SER A 481 24.73 90.43 11.66
C SER A 481 23.25 90.84 11.70
N SER A 482 23.02 91.86 12.53
CA SER A 482 21.91 92.83 12.55
C SER A 482 21.51 93.31 11.15
N GLN A 483 20.24 93.53 10.84
CA GLN A 483 19.45 94.71 11.24
C GLN A 483 17.96 94.37 11.02
N SER A 484 17.10 94.27 12.04
CA SER A 484 16.46 95.31 12.86
C SER A 484 15.03 95.63 12.40
N VAL A 485 14.07 95.27 13.29
CA VAL A 485 12.88 96.08 13.68
C VAL A 485 11.72 96.05 12.65
N SER A 486 10.47 95.67 12.95
CA SER A 486 9.68 95.70 14.20
C SER A 486 8.30 95.02 14.03
N ILE A 487 7.78 94.38 15.11
CA ILE A 487 6.45 94.58 15.76
C ILE A 487 5.19 94.31 14.89
N CYS A 488 4.13 93.54 15.24
CA CYS A 488 3.64 92.95 16.49
C CYS A 488 2.59 91.85 16.20
N ASN A 489 2.53 90.86 17.09
CA ASN A 489 1.37 90.30 17.80
C ASN A 489 -0.02 90.06 17.16
N THR A 490 -0.44 88.80 17.40
CA THR A 490 -1.72 88.31 17.98
C THR A 490 -2.99 88.20 17.15
N ASN A 491 -3.50 86.96 17.16
CA ASN A 491 -4.89 86.54 17.39
C ASN A 491 -5.98 87.17 16.53
N TYR A 492 -6.76 86.35 15.80
CA TYR A 492 -8.09 85.96 16.26
C TYR A 492 -8.76 84.94 15.33
N MET A 493 -9.57 84.08 15.96
CA MET A 493 -10.53 83.15 15.38
C MET A 493 -11.64 83.82 14.57
N ASN A 494 -12.28 83.01 13.70
CA ASN A 494 -13.69 83.08 13.27
C ASN A 494 -14.08 84.35 12.47
N SER A 495 -14.79 84.30 11.35
CA SER A 495 -15.95 83.48 11.00
C SER A 495 -16.30 83.69 9.51
N ASN A 496 -17.08 82.77 8.93
CA ASN A 496 -18.14 83.00 7.93
C ASN A 496 -17.95 84.14 6.90
N ASN A 497 -17.98 83.81 5.60
CA ASN A 497 -19.24 83.68 4.87
C ASN A 497 -19.01 83.53 3.35
N ASN A 498 -20.05 82.96 2.73
CA ASN A 498 -20.58 83.29 1.41
C ASN A 498 -20.17 82.48 0.17
N THR A 499 -21.15 81.65 -0.22
CA THR A 499 -21.86 81.68 -1.50
C THR A 499 -21.12 81.22 -2.76
N LYS A 500 -21.67 80.25 -3.49
CA LYS A 500 -22.58 80.46 -4.64
C LYS A 500 -22.75 79.18 -5.47
N ASN A 501 -23.97 79.03 -6.01
CA ASN A 501 -24.38 78.32 -7.23
C ASN A 501 -24.47 76.78 -7.17
N ILE A 502 -25.66 76.15 -7.25
CA ILE A 502 -26.64 76.11 -8.36
C ILE A 502 -26.09 75.34 -9.57
N LEU A 503 -26.30 74.01 -9.63
CA LEU A 503 -27.30 73.34 -10.50
C LEU A 503 -27.13 71.81 -10.42
N GLU A 504 -28.10 71.18 -9.76
CA GLU A 504 -28.51 69.79 -9.91
C GLU A 504 -29.34 69.61 -11.19
N LEU A 505 -29.37 68.37 -11.68
CA LEU A 505 -30.54 67.70 -12.27
C LEU A 505 -30.26 66.19 -12.16
N GLU A 506 -30.84 65.45 -11.18
CA GLU A 506 -32.20 64.89 -11.13
C GLU A 506 -32.51 63.99 -12.34
N SER A 507 -33.14 62.81 -12.29
CA SER A 507 -33.97 62.05 -11.34
C SER A 507 -34.29 60.69 -12.05
N LEU A 508 -34.69 59.56 -11.46
CA LEU A 508 -35.99 59.25 -10.84
C LEU A 508 -35.99 57.78 -10.31
N TYR A 509 -36.34 57.61 -9.04
CA TYR A 509 -37.38 56.65 -8.59
C TYR A 509 -38.74 57.25 -9.02
N SER A 510 -39.86 56.59 -9.27
CA SER A 510 -40.42 55.25 -9.09
C SER A 510 -41.73 55.24 -9.87
N ASP A 511 -42.26 54.08 -10.30
CA ASP A 511 -43.65 53.74 -9.98
C ASP A 511 -44.05 52.32 -10.38
N ASN A 512 -44.99 51.84 -9.58
CA ASN A 512 -45.71 50.57 -9.62
C ASN A 512 -46.26 50.21 -11.01
N ILE A 513 -46.38 48.91 -11.30
CA ILE A 513 -47.63 48.27 -11.76
C ILE A 513 -47.47 46.74 -11.67
N SER A 514 -48.44 46.13 -11.01
CA SER A 514 -48.64 44.69 -10.88
C SER A 514 -49.58 44.15 -11.96
N ILE A 515 -49.40 42.86 -12.29
CA ILE A 515 -50.33 41.90 -12.94
C ILE A 515 -50.30 41.88 -14.48
N ASN A 516 -49.65 40.85 -15.07
CA ASN A 516 -50.39 39.68 -15.57
C ASN A 516 -49.52 38.46 -15.91
N LYS A 517 -50.15 37.30 -15.77
CA LYS A 517 -49.65 35.94 -15.95
C LYS A 517 -49.35 35.57 -17.42
N GLU A 518 -48.58 34.48 -17.52
CA GLU A 518 -48.54 33.45 -18.57
C GLU A 518 -47.56 33.59 -19.75
N ASN A 519 -46.85 32.47 -19.94
CA ASN A 519 -46.10 32.01 -21.12
C ASN A 519 -44.72 32.61 -21.38
N ASN A 520 -43.68 31.89 -20.92
CA ASN A 520 -42.54 31.47 -21.76
C ASN A 520 -41.53 30.60 -20.99
N LYS A 521 -41.89 29.33 -20.75
CA LYS A 521 -40.91 28.23 -20.63
C LYS A 521 -40.92 27.53 -21.99
N ASN A 522 -39.97 27.84 -22.88
CA ASN A 522 -39.61 26.96 -24.03
C ASN A 522 -38.47 27.48 -24.94
N ILE A 523 -37.67 28.49 -24.57
CA ILE A 523 -36.57 28.98 -25.44
C ILE A 523 -35.16 28.59 -24.92
N GLU A 524 -35.05 27.81 -23.85
CA GLU A 524 -33.74 27.41 -23.28
C GLU A 524 -33.39 25.92 -23.48
N ILE A 525 -33.89 25.27 -24.54
CA ILE A 525 -33.62 23.83 -24.80
C ILE A 525 -33.02 23.55 -26.21
N MET A 526 -32.91 24.53 -27.11
CA MET A 526 -32.42 24.27 -28.48
C MET A 526 -30.95 24.60 -28.77
N LEU A 527 -30.15 25.10 -27.81
CA LEU A 527 -28.72 25.36 -28.03
C LEU A 527 -27.76 24.31 -27.43
N ASN A 528 -28.27 23.33 -26.67
CA ASN A 528 -27.43 22.33 -25.99
C ASN A 528 -27.39 20.95 -26.66
N ARG A 529 -28.00 20.80 -27.85
CA ARG A 529 -28.04 19.51 -28.58
C ARG A 529 -26.82 19.26 -29.47
N ASN A 530 -26.14 20.31 -29.94
CA ASN A 530 -25.02 20.15 -30.87
C ASN A 530 -23.71 19.74 -30.17
N GLY A 531 -23.43 20.28 -28.97
CA GLY A 531 -22.27 19.84 -28.18
C GLY A 531 -22.36 18.40 -27.68
N TYR A 532 -23.58 17.87 -27.53
CA TYR A 532 -23.80 16.48 -27.10
C TYR A 532 -23.60 15.47 -28.24
N LEU A 533 -23.93 15.84 -29.48
CA LEU A 533 -23.68 14.98 -30.64
C LEU A 533 -22.18 14.88 -31.00
N ASP A 534 -21.42 15.97 -30.87
CA ASP A 534 -19.97 15.96 -31.13
C ASP A 534 -19.21 15.15 -30.06
N SER A 535 -19.67 15.19 -28.80
CA SER A 535 -19.16 14.34 -27.71
C SER A 535 -19.47 12.85 -27.95
N TYR A 536 -20.67 12.54 -28.46
CA TYR A 536 -21.10 11.18 -28.76
C TYR A 536 -20.35 10.57 -29.96
N ASN A 537 -20.13 11.36 -31.01
CA ASN A 537 -19.36 10.91 -32.19
C ASN A 537 -17.87 10.72 -31.87
N ASN A 538 -17.28 11.58 -31.04
CA ASN A 538 -15.92 11.36 -30.50
C ASN A 538 -15.83 10.14 -29.57
N ARG A 539 -16.92 9.78 -28.88
CA ARG A 539 -16.98 8.52 -28.10
C ARG A 539 -17.06 7.29 -28.99
N ILE A 540 -17.81 7.33 -30.09
CA ILE A 540 -17.91 6.20 -31.03
C ILE A 540 -16.60 5.99 -31.80
N SER A 541 -15.90 7.05 -32.22
CA SER A 541 -14.58 6.93 -32.85
C SER A 541 -13.54 6.36 -31.88
N ASN A 542 -13.54 6.81 -30.62
CA ASN A 542 -12.67 6.27 -29.58
C ASN A 542 -13.02 4.82 -29.18
N LEU A 543 -14.30 4.43 -29.20
CA LEU A 543 -14.73 3.05 -28.97
C LEU A 543 -14.32 2.11 -30.11
N LYS A 544 -14.37 2.57 -31.37
CA LYS A 544 -13.84 1.81 -32.51
C LYS A 544 -12.33 1.64 -32.42
N ASN A 545 -11.57 2.71 -32.17
CA ASN A 545 -10.12 2.64 -31.99
C ASN A 545 -9.72 1.73 -30.81
N LYS A 546 -10.48 1.74 -29.72
CA LYS A 546 -10.21 0.88 -28.54
C LYS A 546 -10.52 -0.60 -28.80
N LYS A 547 -11.57 -0.89 -29.58
CA LYS A 547 -11.90 -2.27 -29.99
C LYS A 547 -10.84 -2.82 -30.95
N GLU A 548 -10.32 -1.98 -31.84
CA GLU A 548 -9.22 -2.32 -32.76
C GLU A 548 -7.90 -2.56 -32.00
N ASN A 549 -7.60 -1.75 -30.97
CA ASN A 549 -6.44 -1.96 -30.10
C ASN A 549 -6.54 -3.23 -29.25
N ASN A 550 -7.72 -3.57 -28.72
CA ASN A 550 -7.89 -4.81 -27.94
C ASN A 550 -7.77 -6.07 -28.81
N VAL A 551 -8.27 -6.03 -30.05
CA VAL A 551 -8.09 -7.12 -31.02
C VAL A 551 -6.60 -7.31 -31.35
N ASN A 552 -5.84 -6.22 -31.44
CA ASN A 552 -4.39 -6.26 -31.64
C ASN A 552 -3.62 -6.84 -30.44
N ILE A 553 -4.06 -6.61 -29.20
CA ILE A 553 -3.41 -7.19 -28.01
C ILE A 553 -3.65 -8.71 -27.94
N ILE A 554 -4.88 -9.16 -28.20
CA ILE A 554 -5.22 -10.58 -28.17
C ILE A 554 -4.46 -11.36 -29.25
N SER A 555 -4.30 -10.80 -30.45
CA SER A 555 -3.52 -11.44 -31.53
C SER A 555 -2.03 -11.56 -31.18
N ARG A 556 -1.47 -10.57 -30.47
CA ARG A 556 -0.08 -10.59 -29.98
C ARG A 556 0.14 -11.66 -28.91
N ILE A 557 -0.80 -11.80 -27.96
CA ILE A 557 -0.75 -12.85 -26.92
C ILE A 557 -0.84 -14.25 -27.56
N ALA A 558 -1.74 -14.43 -28.54
CA ALA A 558 -1.86 -15.69 -29.27
C ALA A 558 -0.56 -16.06 -30.01
N ASN A 559 0.12 -15.08 -30.61
CA ASN A 559 1.41 -15.29 -31.27
C ASN A 559 2.51 -15.71 -30.28
N ILE A 560 2.56 -15.11 -29.10
CA ILE A 560 3.53 -15.49 -28.04
C ILE A 560 3.28 -16.93 -27.57
N HIS A 561 2.02 -17.29 -27.29
CA HIS A 561 1.69 -18.67 -26.91
C HIS A 561 2.00 -19.68 -28.02
N SER A 562 1.75 -19.34 -29.28
CA SER A 562 2.13 -20.19 -30.42
C SER A 562 3.63 -20.46 -30.48
N ILE A 563 4.47 -19.44 -30.21
CA ILE A 563 5.92 -19.59 -30.16
C ILE A 563 6.33 -20.52 -29.00
N TYR A 564 5.73 -20.35 -27.82
CA TYR A 564 6.01 -21.19 -26.65
C TYR A 564 5.68 -22.67 -26.90
N ILE A 565 4.52 -22.94 -27.51
CA ILE A 565 4.10 -24.31 -27.87
C ILE A 565 5.08 -24.93 -28.88
N LYS A 566 5.53 -24.16 -29.88
CA LYS A 566 6.54 -24.64 -30.85
C LYS A 566 7.85 -25.01 -30.16
N ILE A 567 8.34 -24.18 -29.22
CA ILE A 567 9.54 -24.48 -28.44
C ILE A 567 9.38 -25.76 -27.63
N LEU A 568 8.22 -25.89 -26.96
CA LEU A 568 7.91 -27.02 -26.09
C LEU A 568 7.78 -28.35 -26.87
N ILE A 569 7.48 -28.31 -28.17
CA ILE A 569 7.43 -29.50 -29.03
C ILE A 569 8.78 -29.78 -29.70
N ILE A 570 9.45 -28.77 -30.25
CA ILE A 570 10.68 -28.95 -31.03
C ILE A 570 11.83 -29.45 -30.15
N TYR A 571 11.97 -28.91 -28.94
CA TYR A 571 13.12 -29.23 -28.09
C TYR A 571 13.12 -30.68 -27.59
N PRO A 572 12.01 -31.25 -27.06
CA PRO A 572 11.95 -32.67 -26.73
C PRO A 572 12.19 -33.59 -27.93
N LEU A 573 11.67 -33.24 -29.12
CA LEU A 573 11.91 -34.02 -30.33
C LEU A 573 13.39 -34.05 -30.74
N TYR A 574 14.09 -32.92 -30.59
CA TYR A 574 15.53 -32.84 -30.81
C TYR A 574 16.31 -33.68 -29.78
N VAL A 575 15.91 -33.66 -28.50
CA VAL A 575 16.54 -34.51 -27.47
C VAL A 575 16.30 -35.99 -27.76
N ILE A 576 15.07 -36.36 -28.14
CA ILE A 576 14.72 -37.75 -28.50
C ILE A 576 15.52 -38.22 -29.72
N SER A 577 15.77 -37.35 -30.72
CA SER A 577 16.54 -37.74 -31.90
C SER A 577 18.01 -38.01 -31.56
N ILE A 578 18.61 -37.26 -30.62
CA ILE A 578 19.95 -37.55 -30.08
C ILE A 578 19.98 -38.94 -29.45
N PHE A 579 19.05 -39.24 -28.54
CA PHE A 579 19.00 -40.55 -27.89
C PHE A 579 18.82 -41.67 -28.91
N PHE A 580 17.88 -41.52 -29.85
CA PHE A 580 17.64 -42.50 -30.91
C PHE A 580 18.91 -42.76 -31.72
N PHE A 581 19.67 -41.71 -32.06
CA PHE A 581 20.90 -41.84 -32.82
C PHE A 581 22.01 -42.55 -32.03
N VAL A 582 22.18 -42.21 -30.76
CA VAL A 582 23.14 -42.90 -29.88
C VAL A 582 22.79 -44.38 -29.76
N PHE A 583 21.51 -44.72 -29.56
CA PHE A 583 21.05 -46.10 -29.52
C PHE A 583 21.25 -46.83 -30.85
N TYR A 584 20.92 -46.20 -31.97
CA TYR A 584 21.14 -46.75 -33.31
C TYR A 584 22.62 -47.09 -33.52
N TYR A 585 23.50 -46.17 -33.13
CA TYR A 585 24.94 -46.35 -33.25
C TYR A 585 25.47 -47.48 -32.35
N MET A 586 25.02 -47.56 -31.10
CA MET A 586 25.34 -48.68 -30.20
C MET A 586 24.94 -50.04 -30.80
N ILE A 587 23.77 -50.13 -31.44
CA ILE A 587 23.29 -51.39 -32.04
C ILE A 587 24.07 -51.75 -33.30
N TYR A 588 24.34 -50.77 -34.17
CA TYR A 588 25.01 -50.99 -35.46
C TYR A 588 26.50 -51.37 -35.29
N ASN A 589 27.19 -50.73 -34.35
CA ASN A 589 28.63 -50.93 -34.17
C ASN A 589 29.02 -52.08 -33.25
N ASN A 590 28.06 -52.76 -32.62
CA ASN A 590 28.32 -53.96 -31.81
C ASN A 590 28.83 -55.18 -32.63
N LYS A 591 29.25 -54.96 -33.88
CA LYS A 591 29.67 -56.00 -34.83
C LYS A 591 31.08 -55.84 -35.41
N ASN A 592 31.82 -54.74 -35.20
CA ASN A 592 33.23 -54.62 -35.62
C ASN A 592 33.95 -53.47 -34.86
N ASP A 593 34.70 -53.81 -33.81
CA ASP A 593 35.48 -52.87 -32.98
C ASP A 593 36.91 -52.67 -33.50
N ASP A 594 37.07 -52.31 -34.77
CA ASP A 594 38.37 -51.86 -35.26
C ASP A 594 38.54 -50.38 -34.90
N VAL A 595 39.18 -50.14 -33.77
CA VAL A 595 39.52 -48.81 -33.28
C VAL A 595 40.54 -48.18 -34.23
N THR A 596 40.10 -47.18 -35.01
CA THR A 596 41.01 -46.46 -35.92
C THR A 596 41.83 -45.42 -35.15
N ILE A 597 43.11 -45.72 -34.96
CA ILE A 597 44.08 -44.81 -34.35
C ILE A 597 44.72 -43.99 -35.48
N VAL A 598 44.73 -42.66 -35.36
CA VAL A 598 45.31 -41.76 -36.37
C VAL A 598 46.35 -40.86 -35.70
N GLN A 599 47.51 -40.73 -36.33
CA GLN A 599 48.57 -39.83 -35.84
C GLN A 599 48.27 -38.39 -36.28
N ASN A 600 48.27 -37.45 -35.33
CA ASN A 600 48.07 -36.03 -35.61
C ASN A 600 49.34 -35.39 -36.20
N LYS A 601 49.23 -34.11 -36.61
CA LYS A 601 50.33 -33.36 -37.26
C LYS A 601 51.56 -33.19 -36.36
N ASP A 602 51.40 -33.28 -35.05
CA ASP A 602 52.47 -33.15 -34.05
C ASP A 602 53.10 -34.51 -33.68
N GLY A 603 52.66 -35.60 -34.32
CA GLY A 603 53.20 -36.94 -34.11
C GLY A 603 52.56 -37.73 -32.96
N TYR A 604 51.53 -37.18 -32.30
CA TYR A 604 50.77 -37.89 -31.26
C TYR A 604 49.68 -38.78 -31.87
N TRP A 605 49.50 -39.98 -31.31
CA TRP A 605 48.45 -40.90 -31.74
C TRP A 605 47.14 -40.60 -31.00
N ASN A 606 46.08 -40.30 -31.76
CA ASN A 606 44.76 -40.01 -31.24
C ASN A 606 43.74 -41.04 -31.74
N TYR A 607 42.76 -41.36 -30.90
CA TYR A 607 41.61 -42.14 -31.30
C TYR A 607 40.71 -41.32 -32.22
N LYS A 608 40.43 -41.83 -33.41
CA LYS A 608 39.46 -41.18 -34.29
C LYS A 608 38.05 -41.58 -33.87
N CYS A 609 37.33 -40.63 -33.26
CA CYS A 609 35.94 -40.87 -32.89
C CYS A 609 35.09 -40.95 -34.17
N ASN A 610 34.55 -42.12 -34.45
CA ASN A 610 33.68 -42.33 -35.60
C ASN A 610 32.36 -41.50 -35.53
N LEU A 611 32.04 -40.92 -34.36
CA LEU A 611 30.90 -40.01 -34.16
C LEU A 611 31.22 -38.54 -34.44
N GLU A 612 32.47 -38.18 -34.76
CA GLU A 612 32.87 -36.78 -34.94
C GLU A 612 32.09 -36.10 -36.07
N LYS A 613 31.89 -36.78 -37.22
CA LYS A 613 31.08 -36.25 -38.33
C LYS A 613 29.61 -36.08 -37.95
N THR A 614 29.08 -37.00 -37.15
CA THR A 614 27.68 -36.96 -36.74
C THR A 614 27.45 -35.89 -35.69
N ASP A 615 28.39 -35.73 -34.75
CA ASP A 615 28.37 -34.66 -33.75
C ASP A 615 28.44 -33.27 -34.42
N PHE A 616 29.32 -33.10 -35.41
CA PHE A 616 29.35 -31.89 -36.24
C PHE A 616 28.00 -31.61 -36.91
N THR A 617 27.36 -32.63 -37.48
CA THR A 617 26.04 -32.50 -38.11
C THR A 617 24.97 -32.07 -37.10
N TYR A 618 24.98 -32.63 -35.88
CA TYR A 618 24.05 -32.24 -34.81
C TYR A 618 24.31 -30.83 -34.29
N ASN A 619 25.57 -30.41 -34.19
CA ASN A 619 25.94 -29.04 -33.82
C ASN A 619 25.42 -28.03 -34.87
N ILE A 620 25.50 -28.35 -36.17
CA ILE A 620 24.89 -27.53 -37.23
C ILE A 620 23.38 -27.45 -37.07
N ILE A 621 22.70 -28.59 -36.87
CA ILE A 621 21.24 -28.63 -36.70
C ILE A 621 20.83 -27.80 -35.46
N HIS A 622 21.55 -27.96 -34.35
CA HIS A 622 21.31 -27.23 -33.12
C HIS A 622 21.49 -25.71 -33.33
N PHE A 623 22.56 -25.30 -34.00
CA PHE A 623 22.82 -23.91 -34.34
C PHE A 623 21.68 -23.30 -35.17
N ILE A 624 21.21 -24.02 -36.19
CA ILE A 624 20.07 -23.60 -37.03
C ILE A 624 18.80 -23.46 -36.18
N ILE A 625 18.51 -24.41 -35.29
CA ILE A 625 17.34 -24.34 -34.39
C ILE A 625 17.42 -23.09 -33.51
N ILE A 626 18.57 -22.81 -32.89
CA ILE A 626 18.69 -21.63 -32.01
C ILE A 626 18.53 -20.33 -32.82
N ILE A 627 19.09 -20.24 -34.03
CA ILE A 627 18.90 -19.07 -34.90
C ILE A 627 17.40 -18.86 -35.22
N LEU A 628 16.67 -19.93 -35.56
CA LEU A 628 15.23 -19.85 -35.83
C LEU A 628 14.43 -19.37 -34.60
N LEU A 629 14.84 -19.78 -33.40
CA LEU A 629 14.25 -19.34 -32.14
C LEU A 629 14.54 -17.85 -31.87
N ILE A 630 15.78 -17.41 -32.01
CA ILE A 630 16.16 -16.00 -31.83
C ILE A 630 15.38 -15.12 -32.82
N ASN A 631 15.30 -15.51 -34.10
CA ASN A 631 14.52 -14.78 -35.10
C ASN A 631 13.02 -14.71 -34.77
N SER A 632 12.47 -15.76 -34.16
CA SER A 632 11.06 -15.79 -33.74
C SER A 632 10.81 -14.90 -32.52
N ILE A 633 11.74 -14.88 -31.57
CA ILE A 633 11.62 -14.10 -30.32
C ILE A 633 11.94 -12.62 -30.56
N ASN A 634 12.89 -12.27 -31.44
CA ASN A 634 13.22 -10.88 -31.76
C ASN A 634 12.03 -10.11 -32.35
N LYS A 635 11.14 -10.80 -33.10
CA LYS A 635 9.86 -10.22 -33.55
C LYS A 635 8.93 -9.84 -32.40
N THR A 636 9.09 -10.48 -31.25
CA THR A 636 8.28 -10.22 -30.05
C THR A 636 8.89 -9.21 -29.09
N ILE A 637 10.17 -8.83 -29.22
CA ILE A 637 10.88 -7.87 -28.34
C ILE A 637 10.34 -6.43 -28.47
N TYR A 638 9.70 -6.10 -29.59
CA TYR A 638 9.20 -4.76 -29.87
C TYR A 638 7.79 -4.49 -29.34
N TYR A 639 7.15 -5.45 -28.66
CA TYR A 639 5.85 -5.22 -28.04
C TYR A 639 6.02 -4.47 -26.71
N GLU A 640 5.32 -3.34 -26.54
CA GLU A 640 5.21 -2.72 -25.21
C GLU A 640 4.50 -3.72 -24.28
N TRP A 641 4.95 -3.85 -23.03
CA TRP A 641 4.46 -4.80 -21.99
C TRP A 641 4.97 -6.24 -22.09
N ILE A 642 6.22 -6.41 -22.50
CA ILE A 642 6.88 -7.70 -22.49
C ILE A 642 7.28 -8.12 -21.07
N PHE A 643 6.98 -9.38 -20.73
CA PHE A 643 7.51 -10.03 -19.54
C PHE A 643 9.04 -10.02 -19.60
N LYS A 644 9.68 -9.46 -18.56
CA LYS A 644 11.13 -9.46 -18.29
C LYS A 644 11.79 -10.84 -18.50
N ILE A 645 11.02 -11.92 -18.39
CA ILE A 645 11.41 -13.30 -18.64
C ILE A 645 11.85 -13.54 -20.10
N THR A 646 11.17 -12.97 -21.09
CA THR A 646 11.49 -13.22 -22.51
C THR A 646 12.81 -12.58 -22.93
N SER A 647 13.19 -11.43 -22.36
CA SER A 647 14.51 -10.84 -22.60
C SER A 647 15.62 -11.71 -22.00
N TYR A 648 15.42 -12.28 -20.80
CA TYR A 648 16.36 -13.25 -20.22
C TYR A 648 16.51 -14.52 -21.06
N ILE A 649 15.43 -15.01 -21.69
CA ILE A 649 15.50 -16.16 -22.62
C ILE A 649 16.39 -15.80 -23.82
N VAL A 650 16.24 -14.61 -24.40
CA VAL A 650 17.08 -14.16 -25.53
C VAL A 650 18.55 -14.09 -25.14
N PHE A 651 18.86 -13.50 -23.99
CA PHE A 651 20.23 -13.47 -23.46
C PHE A 651 20.79 -14.88 -23.24
N SER A 652 20.00 -15.80 -22.69
CA SER A 652 20.39 -17.20 -22.53
C SER A 652 20.67 -17.89 -23.87
N LEU A 653 19.90 -17.61 -24.92
CA LEU A 653 20.12 -18.19 -26.25
C LEU A 653 21.39 -17.65 -26.90
N TYR A 654 21.71 -16.36 -26.72
CA TYR A 654 22.98 -15.80 -27.18
C TYR A 654 24.17 -16.45 -26.49
N ILE A 655 24.13 -16.62 -25.17
CA ILE A 655 25.17 -17.32 -24.41
C ILE A 655 25.30 -18.78 -24.88
N ALA A 656 24.17 -19.47 -25.08
CA ALA A 656 24.15 -20.86 -25.54
C ALA A 656 24.78 -21.03 -26.93
N ILE A 657 24.53 -20.11 -27.87
CA ILE A 657 25.21 -20.09 -29.17
C ILE A 657 26.71 -19.89 -28.99
N SER A 658 27.10 -18.87 -28.21
CA SER A 658 28.51 -18.48 -28.06
C SER A 658 29.37 -19.56 -27.40
N ILE A 659 28.81 -20.32 -26.45
CA ILE A 659 29.56 -21.35 -25.71
C ILE A 659 29.42 -22.74 -26.35
N GLY A 660 28.33 -23.00 -27.08
CA GLY A 660 28.01 -24.34 -27.58
C GLY A 660 28.32 -24.53 -29.07
N PRO A 661 27.29 -24.64 -29.92
CA PRO A 661 27.44 -25.18 -31.27
C PRO A 661 28.28 -24.31 -32.20
N LEU A 662 28.38 -23.00 -31.95
CA LEU A 662 29.20 -22.11 -32.78
C LEU A 662 30.70 -22.43 -32.68
N ILE A 663 31.20 -22.66 -31.46
CA ILE A 663 32.61 -23.02 -31.24
C ILE A 663 32.93 -24.36 -31.91
N ASN A 664 32.03 -25.34 -31.77
CA ASN A 664 32.20 -26.66 -32.39
C ASN A 664 32.20 -26.59 -33.92
N VAL A 665 31.36 -25.73 -34.51
CA VAL A 665 31.34 -25.53 -35.97
C VAL A 665 32.60 -24.83 -36.45
N ILE A 666 33.08 -23.80 -35.73
CA ILE A 666 34.31 -23.07 -36.08
C ILE A 666 35.54 -23.96 -35.98
N ASN A 667 35.65 -24.79 -34.94
CA ASN A 667 36.81 -25.68 -34.76
C ASN A 667 36.92 -26.79 -35.81
N TYR A 668 35.80 -27.13 -36.46
CA TYR A 668 35.77 -28.17 -37.49
C TYR A 668 36.09 -27.64 -38.90
N ILE A 669 35.90 -26.32 -39.14
CA ILE A 669 36.30 -25.62 -40.37
C ILE A 669 37.79 -25.28 -40.30
#